data_AF-A0A356FFN5-F1
#
_entry.id   AF-A0A356FFN5-F1
#
_cell.length_a   1.000
_cell.length_b   1.000
_cell.length_c   1.000
_cell.angle_alpha   90.00
_cell.angle_beta   90.00
_cell.angle_gamma   90.00
#
_symmetry.space_group_name_H-M   'P 1'
#
loop_
_entity.id
_entity.type
_entity.pdbx_description
1 polymer ?
#
loop_
_entity_poly.entity_id
_entity_poly.type
_entity_poly.pdbx_seq_one_letter_code
_entity_poly.pdbx_strand_id
1 'polypeptide(L)'
;MLSGTLMVVLSSPRAQAVVITEIYYNPGLGLDALEFVEISSDTTTPEDIGGYRFSGGITYQFPPGTILTRNQKLVVCADREAIIARYGLDGALVFGNFIGRLDGSGERLELANDVGIPLQSIRYSDEGKWPTAPDGTGHSLVIRGVHLDSKEPESWTWSPELGGSPGRANFPEETGPRFDETVLIDLGDTWRWRRGTEAFSAPPDAWRSAGFDDSGWETGVTGFGYGDDDDATVLDDMRDGYTSVALRKVVEVSAAELAGPGDYFLGMTFDDGFCAFVNGRLVAQDNCEAGFAFDDTADGSHEARDEELFLLPPDALVEGENLVAIVGHNFTVRSSDFSLAPRLLKRSLVIEEEGGRGGLSLNELYRGASPGTGWAELFNHSSTAVDLSGHRLTDHPAREDAFTFAQGTSVPPGGFLVVTEAEGGFDFAGTEARLFLLTGEGECLAAETFDRSAPEALADGGWSHLRFPDGAGLDWISATPTRGGPNRVERTEDLVINELFYNPPEDRAGEFVELYNRGAEAIDLSGFRFRKGVDYVFEPGASIASGAYLVIAEDPGLVRERYGIENVLGPYEGQLADGGENVELADGWGNPVDRVRYYDGGRWSIWADGRGSSLELIDPRQDNSVASAWEASDETSKAEWEELSYSVGDYRRSGESELHLFLIEKGACLLDDISVVRSGTAVNNISNGGFETNTAPWRIQGTHIHSSRVTYDSHAGNACLELVATGKGDTTVNRIETDSSPRLVNGAYRVSVWARWLRGTSLLIGHSDFTAGSRGGRPSPSTNLSGNTLGGKLRMTVPLALGTPGRENSARSHLREATGNTNLGPVISGVFHEPVSPAQGELVSVRARISDSDGISSVRLMYREGSPRGEFSSVVMSEESPGTGMYLGRMGAFSNRRKVVFYLEAEDENGALRHYPRDAPDHTLLLQAAGLVNTNVDASRVILDDAKTSELSSRMLHSNDLLDGAFVFNNDEAMYNVGVRYRGSPWGRPGRNNYRVSFQKDKVFHRGRTAINLTSRGANPNEGAAYFLVGRNGSEAKPAPTADYFFVRNYFNGSGGSSYGLFQSVDRDYMQKWYGEGGDGPVLKANGRLNFNDGGSRTAWDGASYVHMGDETENYRGYYFHSMNQTRDDWMPFMNLTRVMDRQVTRSVADFDSQIGDILDVEAWLRVISVRVLIGGWDAFSIGNGHNGYLSYN
;
A
#
# COMPACT_ATOMS: atom_id res chain seq x y z
N MET A 1 4.16 -3.02 -53.88
CA MET A 1 5.51 -3.56 -53.66
C MET A 1 6.46 -2.40 -53.41
N LEU A 2 6.89 -2.23 -52.17
CA LEU A 2 8.15 -1.59 -51.77
C LEU A 2 8.56 -2.37 -50.53
N SER A 3 9.23 -3.49 -50.79
CA SER A 3 9.86 -4.35 -49.81
C SER A 3 11.18 -3.70 -49.43
N GLY A 4 11.18 -2.95 -48.34
CA GLY A 4 12.38 -2.43 -47.69
C GLY A 4 12.23 -2.70 -46.21
N THR A 5 13.03 -3.64 -45.70
CA THR A 5 13.16 -4.01 -44.30
C THR A 5 13.64 -2.80 -43.51
N LEU A 6 12.72 -1.96 -43.04
CA LEU A 6 12.98 -0.97 -42.01
C LEU A 6 12.47 -1.57 -40.70
N MET A 7 13.36 -2.28 -40.00
CA MET A 7 13.14 -2.67 -38.62
C MET A 7 13.26 -1.37 -37.79
N VAL A 8 12.23 -0.53 -37.85
CA VAL A 8 12.08 0.57 -36.89
C VAL A 8 11.74 -0.11 -35.58
N VAL A 9 12.70 -0.12 -34.66
CA VAL A 9 12.39 -0.28 -33.24
C VAL A 9 11.51 0.92 -32.90
N LEU A 10 10.20 0.76 -33.02
CA LEU A 10 9.23 1.71 -32.49
C LEU A 10 9.33 1.55 -30.97
N SER A 11 10.26 2.29 -30.36
CA SER A 11 10.19 2.55 -28.93
C SER A 11 8.87 3.29 -28.71
N SER A 12 7.88 2.64 -28.10
CA SER A 12 6.76 3.37 -27.49
C SER A 12 7.34 4.45 -26.57
N PRO A 13 6.68 5.58 -26.29
CA PRO A 13 7.12 6.48 -25.25
C PRO A 13 6.75 5.75 -23.97
N ARG A 14 7.64 4.87 -23.53
CA ARG A 14 7.57 4.26 -22.21
C ARG A 14 8.05 5.31 -21.24
N ALA A 15 7.29 6.40 -21.12
CA ALA A 15 7.66 7.59 -20.39
C ALA A 15 7.95 7.33 -18.89
N GLN A 16 7.88 6.09 -18.41
CA GLN A 16 8.02 5.74 -17.00
C GLN A 16 8.54 4.30 -16.81
N ALA A 17 9.54 3.85 -17.57
CA ALA A 17 10.36 2.71 -17.10
C ALA A 17 11.60 3.20 -16.34
N VAL A 18 12.08 4.41 -16.67
CA VAL A 18 13.23 5.04 -16.00
C VAL A 18 12.86 5.51 -14.58
N VAL A 19 13.70 5.18 -13.61
CA VAL A 19 13.61 5.58 -12.19
C VAL A 19 14.94 6.18 -11.77
N ILE A 20 14.93 7.32 -11.08
CA ILE A 20 16.10 7.84 -10.38
C ILE A 20 16.33 6.94 -9.16
N THR A 21 17.47 6.25 -9.11
CA THR A 21 17.78 5.27 -8.06
C THR A 21 18.83 5.72 -7.07
N GLU A 22 19.62 6.73 -7.43
CA GLU A 22 20.70 7.24 -6.59
C GLU A 22 21.00 8.71 -6.93
N ILE A 23 21.28 9.53 -5.92
CA ILE A 23 21.64 10.95 -6.03
C ILE A 23 22.84 11.22 -5.11
N TYR A 24 23.99 11.57 -5.69
CA TYR A 24 25.21 11.91 -4.96
C TYR A 24 25.44 13.42 -5.02
N TYR A 25 24.66 14.16 -4.21
CA TYR A 25 24.58 15.61 -4.28
C TYR A 25 25.66 16.35 -3.50
N ASN A 26 26.23 15.73 -2.45
CA ASN A 26 27.32 16.32 -1.68
C ASN A 26 28.42 15.29 -1.38
N PRO A 27 29.37 15.07 -2.32
CA PRO A 27 30.41 14.04 -2.20
C PRO A 27 31.49 14.34 -1.14
N GLY A 28 31.49 15.53 -0.53
CA GLY A 28 32.49 15.99 0.42
C GLY A 28 33.54 16.94 -0.18
N LEU A 29 34.38 17.54 0.67
CA LEU A 29 35.30 18.61 0.26
C LEU A 29 36.24 18.22 -0.89
N GLY A 30 36.24 19.05 -1.93
CA GLY A 30 37.12 18.88 -3.09
C GLY A 30 36.73 17.73 -4.01
N LEU A 31 35.58 17.10 -3.77
CA LEU A 31 35.05 15.98 -4.55
C LEU A 31 33.85 16.36 -5.41
N ASP A 32 33.51 17.65 -5.56
CA ASP A 32 32.39 18.14 -6.40
C ASP A 32 32.38 17.55 -7.82
N ALA A 33 33.56 17.20 -8.36
CA ALA A 33 33.68 16.51 -9.65
C ALA A 33 33.01 15.12 -9.69
N LEU A 34 32.71 14.53 -8.53
CA LEU A 34 32.07 13.23 -8.37
C LEU A 34 30.56 13.31 -8.20
N GLU A 35 29.93 14.49 -8.22
CA GLU A 35 28.46 14.61 -8.16
C GLU A 35 27.81 13.78 -9.28
N PHE A 36 26.78 12.99 -8.96
CA PHE A 36 26.04 12.22 -9.96
C PHE A 36 24.57 11.96 -9.61
N VAL A 37 23.78 11.64 -10.63
CA VAL A 37 22.44 11.08 -10.54
C VAL A 37 22.42 9.76 -11.31
N GLU A 38 21.93 8.70 -10.71
CA GLU A 38 21.79 7.39 -11.33
C GLU A 38 20.34 7.10 -11.70
N ILE A 39 20.16 6.50 -12.88
CA ILE A 39 18.87 5.99 -13.34
C ILE A 39 18.92 4.50 -13.64
N SER A 40 17.78 3.82 -13.45
CA SER A 40 17.56 2.41 -13.79
C SER A 40 16.21 2.20 -14.45
N SER A 41 15.99 1.02 -15.03
CA SER A 41 14.68 0.56 -15.51
C SER A 41 14.25 -0.74 -14.83
N ASP A 42 13.04 -0.79 -14.29
CA ASP A 42 12.44 -2.01 -13.73
C ASP A 42 11.83 -2.93 -14.82
N THR A 43 11.77 -2.46 -16.07
CA THR A 43 11.15 -3.19 -17.19
C THR A 43 12.15 -4.01 -18.00
N THR A 44 11.73 -5.20 -18.45
CA THR A 44 12.48 -6.15 -19.30
C THR A 44 12.79 -5.66 -20.70
N THR A 45 12.06 -4.68 -21.22
CA THR A 45 12.26 -4.22 -22.60
C THR A 45 13.20 -3.02 -22.63
N PRO A 46 14.28 -3.06 -23.44
CA PRO A 46 15.16 -1.91 -23.63
C PRO A 46 14.42 -0.64 -24.07
N GLU A 47 14.82 0.50 -23.54
CA GLU A 47 14.29 1.83 -23.86
C GLU A 47 15.37 2.70 -24.50
N ASP A 48 15.04 3.34 -25.63
CA ASP A 48 15.89 4.40 -26.20
C ASP A 48 15.60 5.71 -25.48
N ILE A 49 16.52 6.11 -24.62
CA ILE A 49 16.46 7.34 -23.84
C ILE A 49 17.22 8.48 -24.52
N GLY A 50 17.63 8.32 -25.78
CA GLY A 50 18.29 9.38 -26.53
C GLY A 50 17.45 10.66 -26.57
N GLY A 51 18.05 11.77 -26.16
CA GLY A 51 17.38 13.07 -26.05
C GLY A 51 16.62 13.30 -24.74
N TYR A 52 16.47 12.30 -23.87
CA TYR A 52 15.93 12.50 -22.52
C TYR A 52 16.80 13.50 -21.78
N ARG A 53 16.23 14.23 -20.84
CA ARG A 53 16.94 15.30 -20.16
C ARG A 53 16.55 15.47 -18.72
N PHE A 54 17.55 15.83 -17.93
CA PHE A 54 17.38 16.40 -16.61
C PHE A 54 17.23 17.92 -16.72
N SER A 55 16.28 18.45 -15.96
CA SER A 55 16.04 19.87 -15.72
C SER A 55 15.72 20.10 -14.25
N GLY A 56 15.96 21.29 -13.71
CA GLY A 56 15.91 21.53 -12.26
C GLY A 56 17.18 21.01 -11.59
N GLY A 57 17.96 21.92 -11.00
CA GLY A 57 19.31 21.68 -10.49
C GLY A 57 20.37 21.50 -11.57
N ILE A 58 20.40 20.32 -12.17
CA ILE A 58 21.31 19.98 -13.26
C ILE A 58 20.63 20.07 -14.62
N THR A 59 21.41 20.36 -15.65
CA THR A 59 21.01 20.29 -17.06
C THR A 59 21.87 19.28 -17.77
N TYR A 60 21.25 18.19 -18.22
CA TYR A 60 21.90 17.16 -19.02
C TYR A 60 20.94 16.61 -20.06
N GLN A 61 21.44 16.27 -21.25
CA GLN A 61 20.66 15.60 -22.29
C GLN A 61 21.40 14.37 -22.79
N PHE A 62 20.73 13.21 -22.79
CA PHE A 62 21.30 11.97 -23.27
C PHE A 62 21.57 12.03 -24.79
N PRO A 63 22.73 11.52 -25.26
CA PRO A 63 23.02 11.44 -26.68
C PRO A 63 22.01 10.59 -27.45
N PRO A 64 21.75 10.87 -28.74
CA PRO A 64 20.91 10.00 -29.57
C PRO A 64 21.41 8.56 -29.61
N GLY A 65 20.50 7.59 -29.48
CA GLY A 65 20.80 6.16 -29.52
C GLY A 65 21.26 5.55 -28.20
N THR A 66 21.18 6.27 -27.08
CA THR A 66 21.40 5.70 -25.74
C THR A 66 20.29 4.73 -25.38
N ILE A 67 20.64 3.46 -25.14
CA ILE A 67 19.68 2.42 -24.77
C ILE A 67 19.86 2.04 -23.30
N LEU A 68 18.77 2.04 -22.53
CA LEU A 68 18.68 1.57 -21.15
C LEU A 68 17.95 0.22 -21.11
N THR A 69 18.56 -0.82 -20.54
CA THR A 69 17.95 -2.16 -20.37
C THR A 69 17.50 -2.42 -18.92
N ARG A 70 16.77 -3.52 -18.67
CA ARG A 70 16.31 -3.89 -17.32
C ARG A 70 17.46 -3.93 -16.32
N ASN A 71 17.25 -3.29 -15.17
CA ASN A 71 18.18 -3.17 -14.06
C ASN A 71 19.55 -2.60 -14.42
N GLN A 72 19.75 -2.15 -15.68
CA GLN A 72 20.98 -1.48 -16.09
C GLN A 72 20.99 -0.11 -15.43
N LYS A 73 22.09 0.20 -14.76
CA LYS A 73 22.31 1.50 -14.15
C LYS A 73 23.08 2.40 -15.12
N LEU A 74 22.58 3.60 -15.35
CA LEU A 74 23.29 4.66 -16.07
C LEU A 74 23.54 5.83 -15.13
N VAL A 75 24.77 6.35 -15.15
CA VAL A 75 25.22 7.40 -14.24
C VAL A 75 25.35 8.70 -15.02
N VAL A 76 24.70 9.77 -14.56
CA VAL A 76 24.80 11.14 -15.10
C VAL A 76 25.58 12.00 -14.11
N CYS A 77 26.76 12.50 -14.47
CA CYS A 77 27.72 13.07 -13.51
C CYS A 77 28.33 14.42 -13.89
N ALA A 78 28.93 15.10 -12.91
CA ALA A 78 29.62 16.39 -13.07
C ALA A 78 30.92 16.25 -13.89
N ASP A 79 31.78 15.28 -13.59
CA ASP A 79 32.98 14.97 -14.38
C ASP A 79 33.02 13.48 -14.75
N ARG A 80 32.84 13.22 -16.04
CA ARG A 80 32.79 11.85 -16.59
C ARG A 80 34.08 11.07 -16.34
N GLU A 81 35.24 11.70 -16.56
CA GLU A 81 36.52 11.00 -16.46
C GLU A 81 36.88 10.74 -15.00
N ALA A 82 36.50 11.64 -14.09
CA ALA A 82 36.66 11.44 -12.66
C ALA A 82 35.86 10.23 -12.14
N ILE A 83 34.58 10.11 -12.54
CA ILE A 83 33.73 8.96 -12.17
C ILE A 83 34.30 7.64 -12.72
N ILE A 84 34.65 7.59 -14.01
CA ILE A 84 35.23 6.38 -14.60
C ILE A 84 36.51 5.97 -13.87
N ALA A 85 37.39 6.92 -13.58
CA ALA A 85 38.65 6.65 -12.88
C ALA A 85 38.43 6.18 -11.44
N ARG A 86 37.45 6.75 -10.72
CA ARG A 86 37.18 6.47 -9.30
C ARG A 86 36.49 5.13 -9.06
N TYR A 87 35.56 4.75 -9.93
CA TYR A 87 34.72 3.57 -9.75
C TYR A 87 35.05 2.42 -10.71
N GLY A 88 35.96 2.63 -11.68
CA GLY A 88 36.32 1.63 -12.67
C GLY A 88 35.15 1.25 -13.59
N LEU A 89 34.19 2.16 -13.78
CA LEU A 89 32.99 1.91 -14.58
C LEU A 89 33.30 1.84 -16.07
N ASP A 90 32.53 1.03 -16.79
CA ASP A 90 32.51 1.10 -18.23
C ASP A 90 32.03 2.50 -18.66
N GLY A 91 32.87 3.22 -19.39
CA GLY A 91 32.54 4.55 -19.89
C GLY A 91 31.28 4.58 -20.76
N ALA A 92 30.81 3.46 -21.30
CA ALA A 92 29.52 3.38 -21.99
C ALA A 92 28.30 3.59 -21.06
N LEU A 93 28.45 3.36 -19.75
CA LEU A 93 27.41 3.52 -18.73
C LEU A 93 27.46 4.88 -18.02
N VAL A 94 28.54 5.65 -18.24
CA VAL A 94 28.78 6.94 -17.60
C VAL A 94 28.61 8.06 -18.60
N PHE A 95 27.61 8.88 -18.32
CA PHE A 95 27.26 10.12 -18.99
C PHE A 95 27.67 11.27 -18.07
N GLY A 96 28.32 12.31 -18.58
CA GLY A 96 28.77 13.34 -17.65
C GLY A 96 29.08 14.67 -18.29
N ASN A 97 29.62 15.55 -17.46
CA ASN A 97 29.75 16.99 -17.73
C ASN A 97 28.36 17.66 -17.86
N PHE A 98 27.44 17.33 -16.95
CA PHE A 98 26.19 18.09 -16.85
C PHE A 98 26.50 19.57 -16.52
N ILE A 99 25.59 20.47 -16.89
CA ILE A 99 25.68 21.90 -16.56
C ILE A 99 24.94 22.15 -15.26
N GLY A 100 25.50 22.98 -14.39
CA GLY A 100 24.99 23.21 -13.04
C GLY A 100 25.75 22.37 -12.02
N ARG A 101 25.20 22.27 -10.82
CA ARG A 101 25.65 21.41 -9.72
C ARG A 101 24.42 20.92 -8.98
N LEU A 102 24.56 19.80 -8.30
CA LEU A 102 23.54 19.40 -7.34
C LEU A 102 23.65 20.33 -6.11
N ASP A 103 22.50 20.80 -5.61
CA ASP A 103 22.47 21.66 -4.42
C ASP A 103 22.67 20.84 -3.15
N GLY A 104 23.64 21.25 -2.33
CA GLY A 104 23.95 20.65 -1.04
C GLY A 104 22.75 20.70 -0.08
N SER A 105 21.97 21.80 -0.13
CA SER A 105 20.76 21.94 0.70
C SER A 105 19.51 21.27 0.13
N GLY A 106 19.67 20.55 -0.98
CA GLY A 106 18.57 19.96 -1.73
C GLY A 106 17.84 20.90 -2.68
N GLU A 107 17.12 20.28 -3.62
CA GLU A 107 16.45 20.96 -4.72
C GLU A 107 15.48 20.03 -5.45
N ARG A 108 14.84 20.54 -6.51
CA ARG A 108 14.01 19.72 -7.40
C ARG A 108 14.79 19.26 -8.62
N LEU A 109 14.82 17.94 -8.84
CA LEU A 109 15.24 17.29 -10.08
C LEU A 109 14.03 16.84 -10.89
N GLU A 110 13.99 17.20 -12.17
CA GLU A 110 12.97 16.78 -13.11
C GLU A 110 13.62 15.99 -14.26
N LEU A 111 13.12 14.79 -14.50
CA LEU A 111 13.50 13.96 -15.63
C LEU A 111 12.36 13.97 -16.65
N ALA A 112 12.65 14.43 -17.87
CA ALA A 112 11.70 14.45 -18.98
C ALA A 112 12.25 13.68 -20.19
N ASN A 113 11.36 13.17 -21.03
CA ASN A 113 11.78 12.56 -22.29
C ASN A 113 12.19 13.61 -23.34
N ASP A 114 12.59 13.14 -24.52
CA ASP A 114 13.12 13.98 -25.59
C ASP A 114 12.15 15.04 -26.13
N VAL A 115 10.84 14.85 -25.96
CA VAL A 115 9.79 15.80 -26.36
C VAL A 115 9.22 16.64 -25.19
N GLY A 116 9.79 16.51 -23.99
CA GLY A 116 9.41 17.30 -22.81
C GLY A 116 8.25 16.73 -21.99
N ILE A 117 7.89 15.46 -22.18
CA ILE A 117 6.92 14.79 -21.30
C ILE A 117 7.61 14.49 -19.97
N PRO A 118 7.05 14.90 -18.81
CA PRO A 118 7.63 14.62 -17.51
C PRO A 118 7.55 13.12 -17.18
N LEU A 119 8.66 12.55 -16.71
CA LEU A 119 8.79 11.15 -16.28
C LEU A 119 8.81 11.07 -14.75
N GLN A 120 9.63 11.89 -14.11
CA GLN A 120 9.77 12.01 -12.65
C GLN A 120 10.08 13.46 -12.24
N SER A 121 9.61 13.86 -11.06
CA SER A 121 9.96 15.11 -10.39
C SER A 121 10.17 14.80 -8.91
N ILE A 122 11.39 14.96 -8.42
CA ILE A 122 11.80 14.65 -7.04
C ILE A 122 12.33 15.92 -6.42
N ARG A 123 11.91 16.22 -5.19
CA ARG A 123 12.52 17.29 -4.38
C ARG A 123 13.25 16.63 -3.20
N TYR A 124 14.56 16.50 -3.28
CA TYR A 124 15.38 16.02 -2.17
C TYR A 124 15.79 17.20 -1.27
N SER A 125 16.19 16.90 -0.03
CA SER A 125 16.64 17.86 0.99
C SER A 125 17.77 17.22 1.80
N ASP A 126 18.63 18.02 2.40
CA ASP A 126 19.51 17.63 3.51
C ASP A 126 18.86 17.85 4.88
N GLU A 127 17.78 18.63 4.92
CA GLU A 127 16.93 18.88 6.09
C GLU A 127 15.73 17.92 6.23
N GLY A 128 15.12 17.89 7.42
CA GLY A 128 13.86 17.20 7.70
C GLY A 128 14.01 15.68 7.71
N LYS A 129 13.02 14.96 7.14
CA LYS A 129 12.99 13.48 7.12
C LYS A 129 13.86 12.84 6.04
N TRP A 130 14.76 13.60 5.41
CA TRP A 130 15.70 13.03 4.43
C TRP A 130 16.96 12.53 5.14
N PRO A 131 17.60 11.46 4.64
CA PRO A 131 18.83 10.94 5.24
C PRO A 131 19.93 12.00 5.34
N THR A 132 20.57 12.13 6.51
CA THR A 132 21.63 13.13 6.75
C THR A 132 23.00 12.72 6.20
N ALA A 133 23.34 11.42 6.23
CA ALA A 133 24.65 10.95 5.81
C ALA A 133 25.08 11.34 4.37
N PRO A 134 24.19 11.42 3.37
CA PRO A 134 24.57 11.85 2.03
C PRO A 134 25.06 13.31 1.94
N ASP A 135 24.91 14.10 3.00
CA ASP A 135 25.39 15.48 3.06
C ASP A 135 26.88 15.54 3.48
N GLY A 136 27.79 15.41 2.50
CA GLY A 136 29.19 15.78 2.66
C GLY A 136 30.08 14.76 3.37
N THR A 137 29.56 13.61 3.79
CA THR A 137 30.36 12.49 4.31
C THR A 137 30.83 11.54 3.20
N GLY A 138 30.42 11.79 1.96
CA GLY A 138 30.73 10.96 0.82
C GLY A 138 29.79 9.78 0.58
N HIS A 139 28.67 9.64 1.31
CA HIS A 139 27.60 8.71 0.92
C HIS A 139 26.64 9.36 -0.09
N SER A 140 25.92 8.56 -0.86
CA SER A 140 24.85 9.02 -1.76
C SER A 140 23.48 8.68 -1.20
N LEU A 141 22.46 9.37 -1.68
CA LEU A 141 21.06 9.09 -1.40
C LEU A 141 20.56 7.98 -2.34
N VAL A 142 20.04 6.88 -1.82
CA VAL A 142 19.59 5.70 -2.59
C VAL A 142 18.14 5.35 -2.29
N ILE A 143 17.36 4.98 -3.31
CA ILE A 143 15.97 4.53 -3.12
C ILE A 143 15.95 3.10 -2.57
N ARG A 144 15.09 2.82 -1.58
CA ARG A 144 14.93 1.50 -0.94
C ARG A 144 14.37 0.45 -1.90
N GLY A 145 13.55 0.87 -2.85
CA GLY A 145 12.99 0.00 -3.88
C GLY A 145 12.50 0.78 -5.09
N VAL A 146 12.77 0.27 -6.30
CA VAL A 146 12.45 0.96 -7.57
C VAL A 146 10.95 1.14 -7.84
N HIS A 147 10.09 0.47 -7.08
CA HIS A 147 8.63 0.54 -7.19
C HIS A 147 7.97 1.52 -6.20
N LEU A 148 8.72 2.01 -5.22
CA LEU A 148 8.25 2.96 -4.20
C LEU A 148 8.02 4.36 -4.80
N ASP A 149 7.24 5.19 -4.11
CA ASP A 149 7.06 6.58 -4.54
C ASP A 149 8.31 7.40 -4.18
N SER A 150 9.09 7.75 -5.19
CA SER A 150 10.30 8.55 -5.08
C SER A 150 10.11 9.95 -4.49
N LYS A 151 8.85 10.43 -4.35
CA LYS A 151 8.55 11.73 -3.73
C LYS A 151 8.55 11.69 -2.21
N GLU A 152 8.40 10.50 -1.63
CA GLU A 152 8.32 10.31 -0.19
C GLU A 152 9.74 10.15 0.38
N PRO A 153 10.18 10.95 1.36
CA PRO A 153 11.51 10.81 1.98
C PRO A 153 11.76 9.41 2.54
N GLU A 154 10.72 8.78 3.09
CA GLU A 154 10.72 7.41 3.65
C GLU A 154 11.10 6.33 2.61
N SER A 155 10.95 6.62 1.31
CA SER A 155 11.38 5.74 0.23
C SER A 155 12.91 5.74 0.03
N TRP A 156 13.63 6.65 0.66
CA TRP A 156 15.08 6.85 0.50
C TRP A 156 15.85 6.46 1.75
N THR A 157 17.14 6.19 1.56
CA THR A 157 18.15 5.99 2.61
C THR A 157 19.52 6.37 2.02
N TRP A 158 20.62 6.13 2.75
CA TRP A 158 21.99 6.43 2.34
C TRP A 158 22.76 5.18 1.94
N SER A 159 23.71 5.32 1.02
CA SER A 159 24.38 4.21 0.35
C SER A 159 25.25 3.33 1.24
N PRO A 160 25.21 1.99 1.01
CA PRO A 160 26.28 0.99 1.11
C PRO A 160 27.71 1.39 1.41
N GLU A 161 28.15 2.33 0.61
CA GLU A 161 29.54 2.43 0.25
C GLU A 161 29.88 3.91 0.19
N LEU A 162 31.09 4.25 0.64
CA LEU A 162 31.66 5.57 0.42
C LEU A 162 31.86 5.80 -1.08
N GLY A 163 31.31 6.92 -1.55
CA GLY A 163 31.19 7.24 -2.96
C GLY A 163 29.89 6.72 -3.58
N GLY A 164 28.99 6.10 -2.82
CA GLY A 164 27.79 5.50 -3.40
C GLY A 164 28.05 4.19 -4.14
N SER A 165 27.02 3.72 -4.82
CA SER A 165 26.97 2.48 -5.59
C SER A 165 26.81 2.68 -7.11
N PRO A 166 27.40 3.73 -7.74
CA PRO A 166 27.12 4.02 -9.14
C PRO A 166 27.47 2.82 -10.02
N GLY A 167 26.55 2.43 -10.91
CA GLY A 167 26.70 1.30 -11.80
C GLY A 167 26.44 -0.08 -11.17
N ARG A 168 26.04 -0.16 -9.89
CA ARG A 168 25.85 -1.41 -9.13
C ARG A 168 24.48 -1.44 -8.44
N ALA A 169 24.16 -2.58 -7.81
CA ALA A 169 22.97 -2.67 -6.96
C ALA A 169 23.17 -1.85 -5.68
N ASN A 170 22.13 -1.12 -5.26
CA ASN A 170 22.19 -0.26 -4.07
C ASN A 170 22.36 -1.08 -2.78
N PHE A 171 21.89 -2.33 -2.78
CA PHE A 171 21.96 -3.27 -1.66
C PHE A 171 22.36 -4.67 -2.17
N PRO A 172 23.03 -5.50 -1.36
CA PRO A 172 23.25 -6.92 -1.68
C PRO A 172 21.92 -7.66 -1.91
N GLU A 173 21.89 -8.68 -2.79
CA GLU A 173 20.67 -9.37 -3.25
C GLU A 173 19.88 -10.21 -2.19
N GLU A 174 20.12 -10.02 -0.90
CA GLU A 174 19.34 -10.67 0.18
C GLU A 174 18.43 -9.66 0.89
N THR A 175 17.25 -9.40 0.33
CA THR A 175 16.18 -8.64 1.02
C THR A 175 15.37 -9.54 1.95
N GLY A 176 16.05 -10.37 2.73
CA GLY A 176 15.49 -10.95 3.94
C GLY A 176 15.89 -10.10 5.15
N PRO A 177 15.18 -10.20 6.30
CA PRO A 177 15.67 -9.63 7.54
C PRO A 177 17.11 -10.10 7.81
N ARG A 178 18.03 -9.16 8.01
CA ARG A 178 19.39 -9.47 8.45
C ARG A 178 19.36 -9.73 9.95
N PHE A 179 20.20 -10.64 10.44
CA PHE A 179 20.26 -10.95 11.87
C PHE A 179 21.71 -10.99 12.37
N ASP A 180 21.93 -10.52 13.58
CA ASP A 180 23.18 -10.70 14.33
C ASP A 180 23.09 -11.97 15.18
N GLU A 181 24.11 -12.82 15.11
CA GLU A 181 24.21 -14.07 15.87
C GLU A 181 25.25 -13.99 16.99
N THR A 182 24.87 -14.41 18.20
CA THR A 182 25.79 -14.64 19.33
C THR A 182 25.80 -16.13 19.63
N VAL A 183 26.92 -16.81 19.41
CA VAL A 183 27.01 -18.27 19.58
C VAL A 183 27.37 -18.61 21.02
N LEU A 184 26.54 -19.42 21.67
CA LEU A 184 26.72 -19.92 23.04
C LEU A 184 27.30 -21.35 23.09
N ILE A 185 26.96 -22.18 22.10
CA ILE A 185 27.56 -23.49 21.85
C ILE A 185 27.78 -23.59 20.35
N ASP A 186 29.01 -23.83 19.90
CA ASP A 186 29.35 -23.83 18.48
C ASP A 186 29.62 -25.23 17.92
N LEU A 187 29.60 -25.35 16.58
CA LEU A 187 30.14 -26.53 15.90
C LEU A 187 31.65 -26.60 16.17
N GLY A 188 32.13 -27.73 16.67
CA GLY A 188 33.51 -27.90 17.15
C GLY A 188 33.68 -27.92 18.67
N ASP A 189 32.62 -27.63 19.42
CA ASP A 189 32.61 -27.77 20.87
C ASP A 189 32.68 -29.23 21.33
N THR A 190 33.30 -29.46 22.49
CA THR A 190 33.33 -30.80 23.11
C THR A 190 32.10 -31.03 23.99
N TRP A 191 31.46 -32.19 23.82
CA TRP A 191 30.31 -32.68 24.57
C TRP A 191 30.64 -33.96 25.34
N ARG A 192 29.90 -34.21 26.44
CA ARG A 192 29.83 -35.53 27.08
C ARG A 192 28.75 -36.35 26.39
N TRP A 193 29.00 -37.63 26.12
CA TRP A 193 28.04 -38.46 25.41
C TRP A 193 28.02 -39.92 25.85
N ARG A 194 26.90 -40.61 25.56
CA ARG A 194 26.68 -42.02 25.90
C ARG A 194 25.78 -42.73 24.88
N ARG A 195 26.15 -43.95 24.49
CA ARG A 195 25.36 -44.84 23.62
C ARG A 195 24.06 -45.31 24.28
N GLY A 196 23.00 -45.46 23.50
CA GLY A 196 21.71 -46.01 23.91
C GLY A 196 21.67 -47.54 23.95
N THR A 197 22.61 -48.19 24.64
CA THR A 197 22.60 -49.66 24.83
C THR A 197 21.89 -50.09 26.11
N GLU A 198 21.73 -49.16 27.04
CA GLU A 198 21.00 -49.28 28.31
C GLU A 198 20.52 -47.89 28.74
N ALA A 199 19.66 -47.81 29.77
CA ALA A 199 19.17 -46.52 30.27
C ALA A 199 20.32 -45.56 30.64
N PHE A 200 20.24 -44.31 30.17
CA PHE A 200 21.29 -43.30 30.33
C PHE A 200 21.58 -42.92 31.80
N SER A 201 20.62 -43.12 32.70
CA SER A 201 20.77 -42.95 34.15
C SER A 201 19.78 -43.81 34.94
N ALA A 202 19.98 -43.88 36.27
CA ALA A 202 19.02 -44.42 37.22
C ALA A 202 18.75 -43.38 38.33
N PRO A 203 17.55 -42.78 38.42
CA PRO A 203 16.37 -42.99 37.57
C PRO A 203 16.56 -42.52 36.11
N PRO A 204 15.73 -43.00 35.15
CA PRO A 204 15.96 -42.82 33.70
C PRO A 204 16.06 -41.38 33.19
N ASP A 205 15.56 -40.41 33.95
CA ASP A 205 15.53 -38.99 33.60
C ASP A 205 16.61 -38.15 34.29
N ALA A 206 17.34 -38.71 35.26
CA ALA A 206 18.32 -37.97 36.06
C ALA A 206 19.43 -37.33 35.22
N TRP A 207 19.84 -37.97 34.10
CA TRP A 207 20.85 -37.44 33.17
C TRP A 207 20.45 -36.15 32.46
N ARG A 208 19.26 -35.59 32.67
CA ARG A 208 18.86 -34.28 32.12
C ARG A 208 19.00 -33.15 33.12
N SER A 209 19.39 -33.46 34.36
CA SER A 209 19.57 -32.50 35.45
C SER A 209 21.01 -32.03 35.55
N ALA A 210 21.20 -30.76 35.95
CA ALA A 210 22.51 -30.16 36.19
C ALA A 210 23.32 -30.88 37.27
N GLY A 211 22.65 -31.50 38.25
CA GLY A 211 23.31 -32.21 39.36
C GLY A 211 23.74 -33.66 39.05
N PHE A 212 23.60 -34.13 37.81
CA PHE A 212 23.98 -35.49 37.43
C PHE A 212 25.50 -35.63 37.20
N ASP A 213 26.11 -36.67 37.78
CA ASP A 213 27.53 -37.00 37.59
C ASP A 213 27.74 -37.76 36.27
N ASP A 214 28.14 -37.06 35.21
CA ASP A 214 28.49 -37.61 33.91
C ASP A 214 30.00 -37.88 33.73
N SER A 215 30.80 -37.89 34.81
CA SER A 215 32.25 -38.15 34.72
C SER A 215 32.61 -39.49 34.07
N GLY A 216 31.68 -40.45 34.08
CA GLY A 216 31.80 -41.76 33.41
C GLY A 216 31.36 -41.77 31.94
N TRP A 217 30.87 -40.65 31.39
CA TRP A 217 30.48 -40.52 29.98
C TRP A 217 31.69 -40.19 29.11
N GLU A 218 31.65 -40.63 27.86
CA GLU A 218 32.67 -40.34 26.86
C GLU A 218 32.66 -38.87 26.45
N THR A 219 33.72 -38.41 25.81
CA THR A 219 33.83 -37.04 25.27
C THR A 219 34.00 -37.09 23.77
N GLY A 220 33.32 -36.20 23.05
CA GLY A 220 33.40 -36.08 21.60
C GLY A 220 33.20 -34.63 21.16
N VAL A 221 33.68 -34.29 19.97
CA VAL A 221 33.46 -32.98 19.34
C VAL A 221 32.12 -33.02 18.58
N THR A 222 31.37 -31.92 18.56
CA THR A 222 30.10 -31.77 17.82
C THR A 222 30.19 -32.29 16.37
N GLY A 223 29.18 -33.04 15.93
CA GLY A 223 29.16 -33.84 14.70
C GLY A 223 29.25 -35.33 15.06
N PHE A 224 28.18 -35.87 15.63
CA PHE A 224 28.09 -37.26 16.10
C PHE A 224 27.33 -38.11 15.09
N GLY A 225 27.99 -39.09 14.48
CA GLY A 225 27.35 -39.82 13.39
C GLY A 225 28.14 -40.97 12.76
N TYR A 226 27.56 -41.59 11.73
CA TYR A 226 28.20 -42.59 10.89
C TYR A 226 27.55 -42.63 9.51
N GLY A 227 28.27 -43.08 8.48
CA GLY A 227 27.70 -43.49 7.18
C GLY A 227 28.20 -42.70 5.96
N ASP A 228 28.68 -41.47 6.16
CA ASP A 228 28.99 -40.47 5.12
C ASP A 228 30.40 -39.85 5.23
N ASP A 229 31.17 -40.21 6.27
CA ASP A 229 32.57 -39.82 6.52
C ASP A 229 32.78 -38.30 6.80
N ASP A 230 31.76 -37.56 7.25
CA ASP A 230 31.87 -36.13 7.59
C ASP A 230 31.73 -35.79 9.08
N ASP A 231 31.42 -36.77 9.93
CA ASP A 231 31.30 -36.62 11.38
C ASP A 231 32.65 -36.47 12.12
N ALA A 232 32.69 -35.54 13.08
CA ALA A 232 33.84 -35.34 13.96
C ALA A 232 33.96 -36.41 15.05
N THR A 233 32.83 -36.91 15.56
CA THR A 233 32.74 -38.04 16.50
C THR A 233 32.02 -39.20 15.83
N VAL A 234 32.81 -40.15 15.33
CA VAL A 234 32.32 -41.30 14.57
C VAL A 234 31.74 -42.39 15.48
N LEU A 235 30.52 -42.85 15.17
CA LEU A 235 29.73 -43.88 15.85
C LEU A 235 29.64 -45.16 15.00
N ASP A 236 30.79 -45.74 14.64
CA ASP A 236 30.89 -46.89 13.72
C ASP A 236 30.24 -48.20 14.24
N ASP A 237 29.87 -48.23 15.52
CA ASP A 237 29.20 -49.33 16.21
C ASP A 237 27.67 -49.17 16.36
N MET A 238 27.10 -48.05 15.91
CA MET A 238 25.66 -47.76 16.07
C MET A 238 24.80 -48.64 15.16
N ARG A 239 25.21 -48.84 13.91
CA ARG A 239 24.49 -49.69 12.95
C ARG A 239 24.38 -51.14 13.46
N ASP A 240 23.16 -51.66 13.47
CA ASP A 240 22.80 -52.97 14.04
C ASP A 240 23.07 -53.10 15.56
N GLY A 241 23.46 -52.03 16.25
CA GLY A 241 23.86 -52.00 17.66
C GLY A 241 22.84 -51.33 18.58
N TYR A 242 22.49 -50.07 18.32
CA TYR A 242 21.58 -49.26 19.14
C TYR A 242 20.90 -48.18 18.28
N THR A 243 19.82 -47.59 18.80
CA THR A 243 19.00 -46.62 18.05
C THR A 243 19.19 -45.18 18.49
N SER A 244 19.88 -44.90 19.60
CA SER A 244 19.99 -43.54 20.13
C SER A 244 21.34 -43.21 20.77
N VAL A 245 21.66 -41.92 20.84
CA VAL A 245 22.83 -41.38 21.55
C VAL A 245 22.43 -40.17 22.38
N ALA A 246 22.88 -40.12 23.64
CA ALA A 246 22.65 -38.99 24.54
C ALA A 246 23.89 -38.10 24.64
N LEU A 247 23.67 -36.78 24.65
CA LEU A 247 24.66 -35.69 24.69
C LEU A 247 24.37 -34.79 25.90
N ARG A 248 25.43 -34.26 26.53
CA ARG A 248 25.36 -33.28 27.63
C ARG A 248 26.47 -32.23 27.51
N LYS A 249 26.11 -30.96 27.72
CA LYS A 249 27.05 -29.84 27.78
C LYS A 249 26.53 -28.73 28.70
N VAL A 250 27.43 -28.20 29.52
CA VAL A 250 27.17 -27.02 30.35
C VAL A 250 27.69 -25.78 29.63
N VAL A 251 26.89 -24.73 29.59
CA VAL A 251 27.22 -23.42 29.04
C VAL A 251 26.96 -22.34 30.08
N GLU A 252 27.85 -21.35 30.17
CA GLU A 252 27.69 -20.20 31.06
C GLU A 252 27.05 -19.05 30.26
N VAL A 253 25.95 -18.48 30.76
CA VAL A 253 25.19 -17.40 30.11
C VAL A 253 25.18 -16.18 31.02
N SER A 254 25.61 -15.02 30.53
CA SER A 254 25.69 -13.76 31.28
C SER A 254 24.36 -12.99 31.30
N ALA A 255 24.19 -12.10 32.29
CA ALA A 255 23.06 -11.17 32.32
C ALA A 255 22.97 -10.27 31.07
N ALA A 256 24.12 -9.94 30.45
CA ALA A 256 24.16 -9.13 29.24
C ALA A 256 23.63 -9.90 28.02
N GLU A 257 23.99 -11.19 27.89
CA GLU A 257 23.45 -12.06 26.85
C GLU A 257 21.94 -12.24 26.99
N LEU A 258 21.40 -12.24 28.21
CA LEU A 258 19.96 -12.32 28.52
C LEU A 258 19.20 -11.00 28.32
N ALA A 259 19.85 -9.84 28.52
CA ALA A 259 19.18 -8.54 28.55
C ALA A 259 19.03 -7.83 27.19
N GLY A 260 19.75 -8.27 26.14
CA GLY A 260 19.65 -7.67 24.79
C GLY A 260 18.45 -8.16 23.97
N PRO A 261 18.06 -7.46 22.89
CA PRO A 261 17.07 -7.97 21.93
C PRO A 261 17.57 -9.26 21.26
N GLY A 262 16.65 -10.10 20.75
CA GLY A 262 16.97 -11.34 20.05
C GLY A 262 16.63 -12.62 20.81
N ASP A 263 16.53 -13.71 20.07
CA ASP A 263 15.98 -15.00 20.48
C ASP A 263 17.03 -16.10 20.56
N TYR A 264 16.85 -17.07 21.45
CA TYR A 264 17.74 -18.23 21.54
C TYR A 264 17.25 -19.37 20.66
N PHE A 265 18.13 -19.92 19.84
CA PHE A 265 17.88 -21.05 18.97
C PHE A 265 18.83 -22.20 19.29
N LEU A 266 18.30 -23.43 19.25
CA LEU A 266 19.09 -24.63 19.05
C LEU A 266 19.15 -24.91 17.54
N GLY A 267 20.29 -24.64 16.92
CA GLY A 267 20.62 -25.15 15.59
C GLY A 267 20.89 -26.64 15.65
N MET A 268 20.30 -27.39 14.72
CA MET A 268 20.47 -28.83 14.64
C MET A 268 20.64 -29.26 13.18
N THR A 269 21.71 -29.98 12.91
CA THR A 269 21.82 -30.87 11.74
C THR A 269 21.68 -32.29 12.26
N PHE A 270 20.63 -33.00 11.86
CA PHE A 270 20.31 -34.32 12.40
C PHE A 270 19.73 -35.29 11.37
N ASP A 271 19.87 -36.58 11.66
CA ASP A 271 19.28 -37.74 10.98
C ASP A 271 19.18 -38.89 12.01
N ASP A 272 18.03 -39.46 12.35
CA ASP A 272 16.68 -39.24 11.80
C ASP A 272 15.80 -38.36 12.72
N GLY A 273 16.11 -38.23 14.02
CA GLY A 273 15.27 -37.49 14.97
C GLY A 273 16.02 -37.06 16.24
N PHE A 274 15.49 -36.09 16.98
CA PHE A 274 16.10 -35.67 18.25
C PHE A 274 15.09 -35.10 19.26
N CYS A 275 15.49 -35.16 20.54
CA CYS A 275 14.82 -34.52 21.66
C CYS A 275 15.85 -33.77 22.52
N ALA A 276 15.67 -32.46 22.71
CA ALA A 276 16.61 -31.56 23.40
C ALA A 276 16.01 -30.93 24.66
N PHE A 277 16.81 -30.88 25.72
CA PHE A 277 16.47 -30.41 27.05
C PHE A 277 17.43 -29.32 27.48
N VAL A 278 16.89 -28.25 28.08
CA VAL A 278 17.68 -27.23 28.76
C VAL A 278 17.23 -27.18 30.22
N ASN A 279 18.18 -27.32 31.14
CA ASN A 279 17.93 -27.35 32.58
C ASN A 279 16.87 -28.40 33.00
N GLY A 280 16.82 -29.52 32.28
CA GLY A 280 15.87 -30.62 32.50
C GLY A 280 14.48 -30.42 31.88
N ARG A 281 14.19 -29.25 31.29
CA ARG A 281 12.95 -29.00 30.54
C ARG A 281 13.16 -29.35 29.07
N LEU A 282 12.22 -30.08 28.46
CA LEU A 282 12.20 -30.30 27.01
C LEU A 282 11.96 -28.95 26.31
N VAL A 283 12.85 -28.54 25.42
CA VAL A 283 12.80 -27.22 24.76
C VAL A 283 12.72 -27.29 23.24
N ALA A 284 13.16 -28.39 22.62
CA ALA A 284 13.04 -28.64 21.19
C ALA A 284 13.00 -30.15 20.94
N GLN A 285 12.25 -30.58 19.95
CA GLN A 285 12.25 -31.95 19.45
C GLN A 285 11.80 -31.95 17.99
N ASP A 286 12.27 -32.92 17.22
CA ASP A 286 11.70 -33.24 15.91
C ASP A 286 11.82 -34.75 15.69
N ASN A 287 10.76 -35.34 15.13
CA ASN A 287 10.69 -36.75 14.78
C ASN A 287 10.94 -37.71 15.98
N CYS A 288 10.43 -37.35 17.17
CA CYS A 288 10.70 -37.98 18.48
C CYS A 288 9.47 -37.91 19.44
N GLU A 289 8.27 -37.72 18.90
CA GLU A 289 7.01 -37.58 19.66
C GLU A 289 6.56 -38.87 20.36
N ALA A 290 6.93 -40.05 19.85
CA ALA A 290 6.61 -41.32 20.50
C ALA A 290 7.36 -41.54 21.83
N GLY A 291 8.52 -40.91 22.02
CA GLY A 291 9.35 -41.06 23.22
C GLY A 291 10.83 -40.79 22.97
N PHE A 292 11.59 -40.70 24.07
CA PHE A 292 13.03 -40.41 24.08
C PHE A 292 13.82 -41.33 25.05
N ALA A 293 13.32 -42.54 25.28
CA ALA A 293 14.06 -43.57 26.00
C ALA A 293 15.25 -44.07 25.18
N PHE A 294 16.22 -44.72 25.84
CA PHE A 294 17.46 -45.17 25.18
C PHE A 294 17.21 -46.16 24.02
N ASP A 295 16.09 -46.89 24.03
CA ASP A 295 15.69 -47.87 23.04
C ASP A 295 14.53 -47.42 22.13
N ASP A 296 14.13 -46.15 22.22
CA ASP A 296 13.17 -45.55 21.28
C ASP A 296 13.83 -45.27 19.91
N THR A 297 12.99 -45.14 18.89
CA THR A 297 13.36 -44.80 17.50
C THR A 297 12.73 -43.48 17.10
N ALA A 298 13.27 -42.84 16.06
CA ALA A 298 12.59 -41.71 15.43
C ALA A 298 11.22 -42.14 14.88
N ASP A 299 10.28 -41.19 14.76
CA ASP A 299 8.91 -41.47 14.31
C ASP A 299 8.79 -41.68 12.79
N GLY A 300 9.77 -41.17 12.04
CA GLY A 300 9.90 -41.24 10.60
C GLY A 300 11.37 -41.14 10.19
N SER A 301 11.64 -41.13 8.89
CA SER A 301 13.00 -40.90 8.37
C SER A 301 13.18 -39.43 7.97
N HIS A 302 14.34 -38.86 8.28
CA HIS A 302 14.74 -37.48 7.98
C HIS A 302 16.24 -37.47 7.68
N GLU A 303 16.67 -36.70 6.70
CA GLU A 303 18.05 -36.69 6.23
C GLU A 303 18.72 -35.37 6.58
N ALA A 304 19.95 -35.44 7.11
CA ALA A 304 20.74 -34.26 7.44
C ALA A 304 21.07 -33.43 6.18
N ARG A 305 20.75 -32.13 6.20
CA ARG A 305 21.05 -31.16 5.13
C ARG A 305 21.73 -29.91 5.68
N ASP A 306 21.02 -28.78 5.66
CA ASP A 306 21.44 -27.52 6.25
C ASP A 306 21.05 -27.48 7.73
N GLU A 307 21.66 -26.58 8.52
CA GLU A 307 21.31 -26.36 9.93
C GLU A 307 19.84 -25.89 10.07
N GLU A 308 19.05 -26.61 10.87
CA GLU A 308 17.67 -26.26 11.20
C GLU A 308 17.61 -25.57 12.57
N LEU A 309 17.00 -24.38 12.65
CA LEU A 309 16.93 -23.59 13.89
C LEU A 309 15.63 -23.82 14.64
N PHE A 310 15.74 -24.27 15.89
CA PHE A 310 14.61 -24.48 16.81
C PHE A 310 14.61 -23.39 17.89
N LEU A 311 13.59 -22.54 17.90
CA LEU A 311 13.43 -21.49 18.91
C LEU A 311 13.27 -22.10 20.30
N LEU A 312 14.09 -21.65 21.25
CA LEU A 312 13.96 -22.01 22.66
C LEU A 312 12.94 -21.09 23.33
N PRO A 313 12.19 -21.57 24.33
CA PRO A 313 11.31 -20.68 25.07
C PRO A 313 12.12 -19.58 25.80
N PRO A 314 11.57 -18.36 25.96
CA PRO A 314 12.33 -17.19 26.43
C PRO A 314 12.99 -17.33 27.81
N ASP A 315 12.44 -18.22 28.65
CA ASP A 315 12.90 -18.53 30.00
C ASP A 315 13.75 -19.82 30.09
N ALA A 316 14.11 -20.42 28.94
CA ALA A 316 14.86 -21.68 28.90
C ALA A 316 16.25 -21.54 29.51
N LEU A 317 16.91 -20.42 29.24
CA LEU A 317 18.22 -20.08 29.78
C LEU A 317 18.08 -19.13 30.98
N VAL A 318 18.89 -19.36 32.00
CA VAL A 318 19.00 -18.50 33.18
C VAL A 318 20.40 -17.90 33.26
N GLU A 319 20.57 -16.82 34.03
CA GLU A 319 21.90 -16.27 34.27
C GLU A 319 22.76 -17.30 35.02
N GLY A 320 23.98 -17.54 34.54
CA GLY A 320 24.93 -18.51 35.06
C GLY A 320 24.94 -19.83 34.27
N GLU A 321 25.18 -20.94 34.96
CA GLU A 321 25.32 -22.27 34.35
C GLU A 321 23.98 -22.81 33.84
N ASN A 322 23.95 -23.22 32.58
CA ASN A 322 22.84 -23.90 31.93
C ASN A 322 23.30 -25.26 31.40
N LEU A 323 22.52 -26.30 31.65
CA LEU A 323 22.77 -27.63 31.08
C LEU A 323 21.92 -27.82 29.83
N VAL A 324 22.57 -28.08 28.69
CA VAL A 324 21.95 -28.57 27.46
C VAL A 324 22.17 -30.08 27.37
N ALA A 325 21.09 -30.86 27.27
CA ALA A 325 21.11 -32.31 27.15
C ALA A 325 20.25 -32.73 25.96
N ILE A 326 20.74 -33.62 25.10
CA ILE A 326 20.07 -33.98 23.84
C ILE A 326 20.11 -35.49 23.66
N VAL A 327 19.07 -36.10 23.11
CA VAL A 327 19.11 -37.47 22.63
C VAL A 327 18.70 -37.49 21.16
N GLY A 328 19.55 -38.05 20.30
CA GLY A 328 19.23 -38.30 18.90
C GLY A 328 18.85 -39.75 18.67
N HIS A 329 17.97 -39.99 17.71
CA HIS A 329 17.39 -41.29 17.37
C HIS A 329 17.49 -41.61 15.88
N ASN A 330 17.80 -42.87 15.58
CA ASN A 330 17.61 -43.47 14.27
C ASN A 330 16.17 -43.97 14.13
N PHE A 331 15.62 -43.90 12.91
CA PHE A 331 14.31 -44.45 12.57
C PHE A 331 14.28 -45.97 12.72
N THR A 332 15.40 -46.64 12.43
CA THR A 332 15.57 -48.08 12.70
C THR A 332 16.99 -48.39 13.15
N VAL A 333 17.18 -49.50 13.88
CA VAL A 333 18.53 -49.99 14.21
C VAL A 333 19.38 -50.35 12.98
N ARG A 334 18.79 -50.33 11.77
CA ARG A 334 19.43 -50.64 10.49
C ARG A 334 19.55 -49.41 9.56
N SER A 335 19.28 -48.20 10.05
CA SER A 335 19.47 -46.95 9.28
C SER A 335 20.88 -46.93 8.66
N SER A 336 20.98 -46.42 7.43
CA SER A 336 22.22 -46.42 6.65
C SER A 336 23.30 -45.56 7.30
N ASP A 337 22.86 -44.54 8.01
CA ASP A 337 23.54 -43.36 8.51
C ASP A 337 22.88 -42.88 9.83
N PHE A 338 23.52 -41.90 10.47
CA PHE A 338 23.01 -41.11 11.60
C PHE A 338 23.86 -39.84 11.67
N SER A 339 23.26 -38.69 11.96
CA SER A 339 23.99 -37.45 12.20
C SER A 339 23.34 -36.68 13.34
N LEU A 340 24.16 -36.00 14.16
CA LEU A 340 23.68 -35.15 15.25
C LEU A 340 24.71 -34.07 15.59
N ALA A 341 24.40 -32.82 15.19
CA ALA A 341 25.26 -31.66 15.39
C ALA A 341 24.48 -30.48 15.98
N PRO A 342 24.45 -30.35 17.33
CA PRO A 342 23.80 -29.22 18.00
C PRO A 342 24.67 -27.96 18.09
N ARG A 343 24.06 -26.81 17.87
CA ARG A 343 24.59 -25.44 18.07
C ARG A 343 23.58 -24.63 18.89
N LEU A 344 24.01 -23.86 19.88
CA LEU A 344 23.14 -22.95 20.65
C LEU A 344 23.55 -21.52 20.33
N LEU A 345 22.63 -20.69 19.88
CA LEU A 345 22.92 -19.30 19.49
C LEU A 345 21.78 -18.37 19.86
N LYS A 346 22.07 -17.08 20.06
CA LYS A 346 21.10 -15.99 20.13
C LYS A 346 21.08 -15.25 18.81
N ARG A 347 19.92 -15.01 18.20
CA ARG A 347 19.76 -14.32 16.93
C ARG A 347 18.89 -13.07 17.11
N SER A 348 19.41 -11.91 16.73
CA SER A 348 18.73 -10.62 16.89
C SER A 348 18.43 -10.04 15.52
N LEU A 349 17.18 -9.61 15.28
CA LEU A 349 16.81 -8.95 14.04
C LEU A 349 17.56 -7.61 13.93
N VAL A 350 18.33 -7.44 12.86
CA VAL A 350 18.92 -6.17 12.47
C VAL A 350 17.90 -5.46 11.58
N ILE A 351 17.09 -4.60 12.20
CA ILE A 351 16.33 -3.62 11.45
C ILE A 351 17.31 -2.48 11.16
N GLU A 352 17.72 -2.29 9.91
CA GLU A 352 18.37 -1.03 9.52
C GLU A 352 17.31 0.08 9.50
N GLU A 353 16.88 0.52 10.68
CA GLU A 353 16.29 1.85 10.86
C GLU A 353 17.38 2.91 10.79
N GLU A 354 17.02 4.11 10.34
CA GLU A 354 17.92 5.24 10.20
C GLU A 354 18.69 5.52 11.50
N GLY A 355 20.03 5.49 11.46
CA GLY A 355 20.81 5.96 12.61
C GLY A 355 22.27 5.52 12.69
N GLY A 356 22.70 4.47 11.97
CA GLY A 356 24.12 4.18 11.82
C GLY A 356 24.48 2.72 11.52
N ARG A 357 25.64 2.56 10.88
CA ARG A 357 26.36 1.33 10.55
C ARG A 357 27.32 0.95 11.65
N GLY A 358 27.63 -0.35 11.73
CA GLY A 358 28.59 -0.87 12.72
C GLY A 358 28.02 -0.96 14.14
N GLY A 359 26.68 -0.99 14.29
CA GLY A 359 26.03 -1.19 15.58
C GLY A 359 25.90 0.06 16.44
N LEU A 360 26.16 1.25 15.92
CA LEU A 360 26.15 2.52 16.66
C LEU A 360 25.10 3.50 16.14
N SER A 361 24.51 4.27 17.04
CA SER A 361 23.60 5.38 16.71
C SER A 361 23.90 6.62 17.55
N LEU A 362 23.59 7.79 16.99
CA LEU A 362 23.57 9.06 17.72
C LEU A 362 22.27 9.12 18.54
N ASN A 363 22.38 8.93 19.85
CA ASN A 363 21.26 8.56 20.72
C ASN A 363 20.58 9.76 21.39
N GLU A 364 21.36 10.74 21.83
CA GLU A 364 20.85 11.91 22.54
C GLU A 364 21.76 13.12 22.30
N LEU A 365 21.16 14.28 22.07
CA LEU A 365 21.79 15.59 22.05
C LEU A 365 21.16 16.46 23.13
N TYR A 366 21.92 16.79 24.17
CA TYR A 366 21.53 17.77 25.18
C TYR A 366 22.04 19.15 24.80
N ARG A 367 21.12 20.11 24.69
CA ARG A 367 21.40 21.54 24.60
C ARG A 367 21.31 22.13 26.01
N GLY A 368 22.46 22.50 26.56
CA GLY A 368 22.50 23.01 27.93
C GLY A 368 21.93 24.42 28.08
N ALA A 369 21.61 24.80 29.32
CA ALA A 369 21.02 26.11 29.66
C ALA A 369 21.93 27.32 29.34
N SER A 370 23.17 27.08 28.94
CA SER A 370 24.11 28.10 28.50
C SER A 370 25.03 27.53 27.40
N PRO A 371 25.50 28.34 26.44
CA PRO A 371 26.40 27.86 25.39
C PRO A 371 27.63 27.12 25.93
N GLY A 372 28.01 26.02 25.30
CA GLY A 372 29.17 25.21 25.71
C GLY A 372 28.88 24.22 26.85
N THR A 373 27.63 24.09 27.31
CA THR A 373 27.24 23.14 28.37
C THR A 373 26.49 21.92 27.85
N GLY A 374 26.28 21.83 26.53
CA GLY A 374 25.66 20.68 25.88
C GLY A 374 26.57 19.47 25.76
N TRP A 375 26.02 18.37 25.25
CA TRP A 375 26.73 17.13 24.95
C TRP A 375 25.93 16.25 24.00
N ALA A 376 26.62 15.34 23.33
CA ALA A 376 26.03 14.31 22.47
C ALA A 376 26.41 12.91 22.95
N GLU A 377 25.56 11.93 22.68
CA GLU A 377 25.74 10.56 23.12
C GLU A 377 25.61 9.55 21.97
N LEU A 378 26.46 8.53 22.01
CA LEU A 378 26.40 7.34 21.17
C LEU A 378 25.80 6.17 21.94
N PHE A 379 24.98 5.36 21.27
CA PHE A 379 24.45 4.10 21.77
C PHE A 379 24.90 2.93 20.90
N ASN A 380 25.35 1.84 21.53
CA ASN A 380 25.65 0.60 20.85
C ASN A 380 24.46 -0.36 20.91
N HIS A 381 23.78 -0.51 19.78
CA HIS A 381 22.64 -1.40 19.61
C HIS A 381 23.03 -2.80 19.10
N SER A 382 24.32 -3.07 18.85
CA SER A 382 24.78 -4.42 18.49
C SER A 382 24.94 -5.33 19.71
N SER A 383 25.03 -6.63 19.46
CA SER A 383 25.33 -7.64 20.48
C SER A 383 26.80 -7.70 20.90
N THR A 384 27.68 -6.91 20.26
CA THR A 384 29.13 -6.94 20.51
C THR A 384 29.67 -5.56 20.88
N ALA A 385 30.83 -5.50 21.54
CA ALA A 385 31.45 -4.21 21.86
C ALA A 385 31.99 -3.56 20.58
N VAL A 386 31.72 -2.27 20.38
CA VAL A 386 32.22 -1.51 19.23
C VAL A 386 33.45 -0.71 19.63
N ASP A 387 34.57 -0.94 18.94
CA ASP A 387 35.81 -0.19 19.12
C ASP A 387 35.77 1.12 18.33
N LEU A 388 35.95 2.24 19.04
CA LEU A 388 35.97 3.59 18.50
C LEU A 388 37.39 4.16 18.40
N SER A 389 38.42 3.36 18.63
CA SER A 389 39.82 3.81 18.57
C SER A 389 40.11 4.56 17.25
N GLY A 390 40.54 5.82 17.36
CA GLY A 390 40.87 6.65 16.18
C GLY A 390 39.68 7.16 15.37
N HIS A 391 38.44 6.80 15.73
CA HIS A 391 37.24 7.34 15.12
C HIS A 391 37.05 8.81 15.53
N ARG A 392 36.24 9.55 14.77
CA ARG A 392 36.01 10.98 14.93
C ARG A 392 34.53 11.27 15.11
N LEU A 393 34.19 12.18 16.02
CA LEU A 393 32.85 12.76 16.13
C LEU A 393 32.92 14.24 15.80
N THR A 394 32.05 14.71 14.90
CA THR A 394 32.07 16.10 14.41
C THR A 394 30.67 16.60 14.08
N ASP A 395 30.49 17.92 14.16
CA ASP A 395 29.31 18.65 13.74
C ASP A 395 29.34 19.13 12.28
N HIS A 396 30.49 18.93 11.62
CA HIS A 396 30.64 19.22 10.20
C HIS A 396 31.65 18.23 9.59
N PRO A 397 31.28 17.41 8.60
CA PRO A 397 32.12 16.29 8.13
C PRO A 397 33.46 16.77 7.58
N ALA A 398 33.48 18.00 7.09
CA ALA A 398 34.64 18.67 6.51
C ALA A 398 35.67 19.23 7.52
N ARG A 399 35.38 19.17 8.82
CA ARG A 399 36.19 19.80 9.86
C ARG A 399 37.45 19.00 10.14
N GLU A 400 38.63 19.55 9.83
CA GLU A 400 39.91 18.85 9.96
C GLU A 400 40.34 18.61 11.42
N ASP A 401 39.87 19.43 12.37
CA ASP A 401 40.16 19.37 13.81
C ASP A 401 39.00 18.79 14.63
N ALA A 402 38.26 17.84 14.04
CA ALA A 402 37.22 17.08 14.72
C ALA A 402 37.76 16.31 15.93
N PHE A 403 36.90 16.07 16.92
CA PHE A 403 37.24 15.27 18.09
C PHE A 403 37.54 13.83 17.69
N THR A 404 38.68 13.29 18.12
CA THR A 404 39.10 11.92 17.86
C THR A 404 39.09 11.11 19.15
N PHE A 405 38.42 9.96 19.14
CA PHE A 405 38.41 9.02 20.25
C PHE A 405 39.81 8.43 20.49
N ALA A 406 40.22 8.37 21.75
CA ALA A 406 41.52 7.85 22.14
C ALA A 406 41.63 6.34 21.82
N GLN A 407 42.86 5.86 21.66
CA GLN A 407 43.13 4.44 21.49
C GLN A 407 42.62 3.63 22.70
N GLY A 408 41.92 2.52 22.42
CA GLY A 408 41.28 1.66 23.42
C GLY A 408 39.88 2.12 23.85
N THR A 409 39.28 3.12 23.20
CA THR A 409 37.89 3.52 23.48
C THR A 409 36.94 2.51 22.87
N SER A 410 36.10 1.87 23.67
CA SER A 410 35.05 0.97 23.18
C SER A 410 33.72 1.24 23.88
N VAL A 411 32.62 0.95 23.17
CA VAL A 411 31.25 1.00 23.70
C VAL A 411 30.76 -0.44 23.83
N PRO A 412 30.46 -0.95 25.04
CA PRO A 412 29.96 -2.32 25.21
C PRO A 412 28.57 -2.50 24.58
N PRO A 413 28.10 -3.74 24.33
CA PRO A 413 26.73 -4.00 23.89
C PRO A 413 25.70 -3.32 24.80
N GLY A 414 24.73 -2.59 24.24
CA GLY A 414 23.77 -1.79 25.00
C GLY A 414 24.39 -0.62 25.78
N GLY A 415 25.65 -0.29 25.53
CA GLY A 415 26.41 0.75 26.20
C GLY A 415 26.24 2.13 25.59
N PHE A 416 26.57 3.16 26.39
CA PHE A 416 26.45 4.57 26.02
C PHE A 416 27.82 5.27 26.13
N LEU A 417 28.10 6.22 25.25
CA LEU A 417 29.32 7.04 25.32
C LEU A 417 29.00 8.51 25.03
N VAL A 418 29.38 9.38 25.96
CA VAL A 418 29.07 10.82 25.90
C VAL A 418 30.30 11.64 25.51
N VAL A 419 30.12 12.61 24.62
CA VAL A 419 31.09 13.65 24.27
C VAL A 419 30.48 15.02 24.51
N THR A 420 31.10 15.84 25.35
CA THR A 420 30.58 17.20 25.64
C THR A 420 30.81 18.17 24.48
N GLU A 421 29.99 19.21 24.39
CA GLU A 421 30.15 20.30 23.43
C GLU A 421 31.56 20.91 23.49
N ALA A 422 32.11 21.06 24.70
CA ALA A 422 33.47 21.57 24.90
C ALA A 422 34.58 20.59 24.48
N GLU A 423 34.41 19.28 24.73
CA GLU A 423 35.36 18.26 24.28
C GLU A 423 35.34 18.08 22.76
N GLY A 424 34.12 18.05 22.21
CA GLY A 424 33.83 17.91 20.80
C GLY A 424 34.14 19.14 19.97
N GLY A 425 34.21 20.32 20.60
CA GLY A 425 34.23 21.60 19.91
C GLY A 425 33.00 21.82 19.04
N PHE A 426 31.83 21.32 19.47
CA PHE A 426 30.59 21.40 18.71
C PHE A 426 29.92 22.75 18.91
N ASP A 427 29.15 23.20 17.91
CA ASP A 427 28.22 24.31 18.08
C ASP A 427 26.78 23.81 18.15
N PHE A 428 26.26 23.71 19.38
CA PHE A 428 24.85 23.37 19.61
C PHE A 428 23.98 24.63 19.80
N ALA A 429 24.51 25.82 19.54
CA ALA A 429 23.74 27.06 19.59
C ALA A 429 22.91 27.22 18.30
N GLY A 430 21.60 26.93 18.36
CA GLY A 430 20.71 27.03 17.21
C GLY A 430 19.49 26.13 17.34
N THR A 431 18.63 26.16 16.34
CA THR A 431 17.44 25.29 16.23
C THR A 431 17.74 23.93 15.63
N GLU A 432 18.88 23.82 14.93
CA GLU A 432 19.38 22.60 14.30
C GLU A 432 20.80 22.32 14.80
N ALA A 433 21.18 21.05 14.88
CA ALA A 433 22.56 20.62 15.02
C ALA A 433 22.75 19.32 14.23
N ARG A 434 23.89 19.16 13.58
CA ARG A 434 24.21 17.94 12.84
C ARG A 434 25.38 17.26 13.49
N LEU A 435 25.41 15.93 13.48
CA LEU A 435 26.51 15.16 14.03
C LEU A 435 26.84 13.99 13.11
N PHE A 436 28.13 13.72 13.01
CA PHE A 436 28.72 12.70 12.16
C PHE A 436 29.77 11.93 12.95
N LEU A 437 29.57 10.62 13.09
CA LEU A 437 30.55 9.67 13.58
C LEU A 437 31.28 9.07 12.38
N LEU A 438 32.57 9.37 12.26
CA LEU A 438 33.44 8.96 11.17
C LEU A 438 34.52 7.98 11.66
N THR A 439 34.95 7.02 10.85
CA THR A 439 36.15 6.23 11.13
C THR A 439 37.42 7.09 11.00
N GLY A 440 38.58 6.55 11.39
CA GLY A 440 39.87 7.23 11.19
C GLY A 440 40.17 7.51 9.70
N GLU A 441 39.61 6.69 8.82
CA GLU A 441 39.69 6.79 7.36
C GLU A 441 38.63 7.73 6.77
N GLY A 442 37.69 8.23 7.58
CA GLY A 442 36.63 9.15 7.16
C GLY A 442 35.32 8.49 6.72
N GLU A 443 35.12 7.20 6.98
CA GLU A 443 33.86 6.51 6.71
C GLU A 443 32.77 6.89 7.70
N CYS A 444 31.57 7.21 7.23
CA CYS A 444 30.46 7.53 8.12
C CYS A 444 29.83 6.28 8.72
N LEU A 445 29.98 6.13 10.02
CA LEU A 445 29.29 5.11 10.81
C LEU A 445 27.91 5.59 11.21
N ALA A 446 27.75 6.83 11.69
CA ALA A 446 26.44 7.38 12.04
C ALA A 446 26.38 8.85 11.64
N ALA A 447 25.25 9.30 11.11
CA ALA A 447 25.03 10.71 10.79
C ALA A 447 23.58 11.07 11.08
N GLU A 448 23.40 12.27 11.62
CA GLU A 448 22.12 12.66 12.15
C GLU A 448 21.91 14.16 12.19
N THR A 449 20.69 14.58 11.92
CA THR A 449 20.24 15.96 12.07
C THR A 449 19.28 16.07 13.24
N PHE A 450 19.69 16.84 14.24
CA PHE A 450 18.87 17.24 15.38
C PHE A 450 18.21 18.58 15.06
N ASP A 451 17.18 18.56 14.21
CA ASP A 451 16.44 19.71 13.66
C ASP A 451 15.25 20.18 14.51
N ARG A 452 14.94 19.44 15.58
CA ARG A 452 13.84 19.78 16.46
C ARG A 452 14.28 20.72 17.55
N SER A 453 13.47 21.75 17.80
CA SER A 453 13.67 22.73 18.87
C SER A 453 12.64 22.57 19.97
N ALA A 454 13.08 22.68 21.23
CA ALA A 454 12.16 22.92 22.33
C ALA A 454 11.46 24.28 22.15
N PRO A 455 10.18 24.40 22.53
CA PRO A 455 9.50 25.69 22.53
C PRO A 455 10.25 26.71 23.40
N GLU A 456 10.32 27.98 22.96
CA GLU A 456 11.03 29.04 23.69
C GLU A 456 10.63 29.12 25.17
N ALA A 457 9.33 29.01 25.46
CA ALA A 457 8.80 29.07 26.82
C ALA A 457 9.28 27.93 27.74
N LEU A 458 9.79 26.84 27.16
CA LEU A 458 10.23 25.64 27.87
C LEU A 458 11.75 25.43 27.81
N ALA A 459 12.47 26.23 27.02
CA ALA A 459 13.89 26.05 26.73
C ALA A 459 14.85 26.58 27.83
N ASP A 460 14.36 27.39 28.78
CA ASP A 460 15.16 28.13 29.76
C ASP A 460 16.05 27.25 30.68
N GLY A 461 15.74 25.96 30.82
CA GLY A 461 16.46 25.00 31.67
C GLY A 461 17.48 24.08 30.96
N GLY A 462 17.62 24.22 29.64
CA GLY A 462 18.26 23.20 28.80
C GLY A 462 17.34 22.01 28.54
N TRP A 463 17.57 21.28 27.45
CA TRP A 463 16.70 20.21 26.96
C TRP A 463 17.46 19.25 26.06
N SER A 464 16.93 18.05 25.88
CA SER A 464 17.51 17.01 25.04
C SER A 464 16.63 16.67 23.84
N HIS A 465 17.24 16.43 22.68
CA HIS A 465 16.65 15.72 21.55
C HIS A 465 17.20 14.29 21.55
N LEU A 466 16.33 13.29 21.63
CA LEU A 466 16.74 11.92 21.96
C LEU A 466 15.95 10.85 21.22
N ARG A 467 16.55 9.67 21.07
CA ARG A 467 15.95 8.45 20.49
C ARG A 467 15.17 7.70 21.56
N PHE A 468 13.93 7.33 21.29
CA PHE A 468 13.18 6.50 22.23
C PHE A 468 12.31 5.47 21.51
N PRO A 469 12.53 4.16 21.77
CA PRO A 469 13.62 3.56 22.57
C PRO A 469 15.03 3.90 22.07
N ASP A 470 16.07 3.58 22.86
CA ASP A 470 17.46 3.85 22.46
C ASP A 470 17.78 3.23 21.09
N GLY A 471 18.42 4.02 20.22
CA GLY A 471 18.70 3.62 18.84
C GLY A 471 17.53 3.65 17.85
N ALA A 472 16.28 3.84 18.30
CA ALA A 472 15.12 4.08 17.42
C ALA A 472 15.13 5.50 16.83
N GLY A 473 14.13 5.94 16.07
CA GLY A 473 14.10 7.28 15.46
C GLY A 473 14.25 8.48 16.42
N LEU A 474 14.84 9.58 15.93
CA LEU A 474 15.06 10.83 16.68
C LEU A 474 13.80 11.71 16.75
N ASP A 475 12.80 11.25 17.48
CA ASP A 475 11.48 11.87 17.52
C ASP A 475 11.14 12.54 18.85
N TRP A 476 12.06 12.67 19.81
CA TRP A 476 11.69 13.09 21.17
C TRP A 476 12.51 14.26 21.71
N ILE A 477 11.84 15.15 22.42
CA ILE A 477 12.36 16.31 23.12
C ILE A 477 12.00 16.18 24.60
N SER A 478 12.98 16.33 25.49
CA SER A 478 12.79 16.19 26.94
C SER A 478 13.48 17.31 27.71
N ALA A 479 12.85 17.80 28.78
CA ALA A 479 13.51 18.67 29.75
C ALA A 479 14.51 17.91 30.64
N THR A 480 14.38 16.59 30.73
CA THR A 480 15.19 15.74 31.59
C THR A 480 16.19 14.95 30.74
N PRO A 481 17.47 15.36 30.70
CA PRO A 481 18.50 14.61 29.98
C PRO A 481 18.77 13.23 30.59
N THR A 482 19.15 12.27 29.76
CA THR A 482 19.44 10.87 30.13
C THR A 482 20.90 10.47 29.99
N ARG A 483 21.80 11.42 30.25
CA ARG A 483 23.26 11.28 30.12
C ARG A 483 23.83 9.96 30.67
N GLY A 484 24.44 9.18 29.77
CA GLY A 484 25.19 7.97 30.07
C GLY A 484 24.32 6.75 30.38
N GLY A 485 23.05 6.76 29.98
CA GLY A 485 22.12 5.67 30.25
C GLY A 485 20.88 5.69 29.36
N PRO A 486 19.97 4.72 29.54
CA PRO A 486 18.80 4.57 28.67
C PRO A 486 17.90 5.79 28.66
N ASN A 487 17.49 6.21 27.46
CA ASN A 487 16.60 7.33 27.27
C ASN A 487 15.23 7.09 27.90
N ARG A 488 14.64 8.17 28.44
CA ARG A 488 13.29 8.16 29.02
C ARG A 488 12.54 9.41 28.60
N VAL A 489 11.29 9.21 28.20
CA VAL A 489 10.40 10.27 27.77
C VAL A 489 9.07 10.16 28.52
N GLU A 490 8.47 11.31 28.80
CA GLU A 490 7.08 11.35 29.24
C GLU A 490 6.19 11.27 28.00
N ARG A 491 5.37 10.21 27.92
CA ARG A 491 4.49 9.98 26.77
C ARG A 491 3.06 10.29 27.15
N THR A 492 2.37 11.02 26.27
CA THR A 492 0.92 11.13 26.33
C THR A 492 0.33 9.99 25.50
N GLU A 493 0.09 8.84 26.11
CA GLU A 493 -0.44 7.66 25.40
C GLU A 493 -1.98 7.61 25.41
N ASP A 494 -2.62 8.43 26.23
CA ASP A 494 -4.07 8.41 26.46
C ASP A 494 -4.86 9.34 25.53
N LEU A 495 -4.20 10.12 24.68
CA LEU A 495 -4.85 11.01 23.74
C LEU A 495 -4.71 10.45 22.32
N VAL A 496 -5.84 10.15 21.68
CA VAL A 496 -5.86 9.54 20.34
C VAL A 496 -6.69 10.36 19.35
N ILE A 497 -6.28 10.39 18.09
CA ILE A 497 -7.06 10.84 16.94
C ILE A 497 -8.17 9.80 16.74
N ASN A 498 -9.41 10.24 16.92
CA ASN A 498 -10.56 9.37 17.05
C ASN A 498 -11.50 9.42 15.83
N GLU A 499 -11.61 10.58 15.18
CA GLU A 499 -12.47 10.77 14.01
C GLU A 499 -11.87 11.80 13.05
N LEU A 500 -11.96 11.54 11.74
CA LEU A 500 -11.55 12.45 10.67
C LEU A 500 -12.68 12.65 9.68
N PHE A 501 -13.11 13.90 9.46
CA PHE A 501 -14.08 14.22 8.41
C PHE A 501 -13.40 14.99 7.26
N TYR A 502 -12.52 14.30 6.54
CA TYR A 502 -11.59 14.90 5.57
C TYR A 502 -12.18 15.26 4.20
N ASN A 503 -13.38 14.81 3.87
CA ASN A 503 -14.03 15.12 2.60
C ASN A 503 -15.56 15.19 2.81
N PRO A 504 -16.05 16.26 3.47
CA PRO A 504 -17.48 16.48 3.68
C PRO A 504 -18.22 16.67 2.34
N PRO A 505 -19.46 16.16 2.17
CA PRO A 505 -20.15 16.15 0.87
C PRO A 505 -20.63 17.52 0.38
N GLU A 506 -20.68 18.53 1.25
CA GLU A 506 -21.15 19.88 0.89
C GLU A 506 -19.99 20.83 0.55
N ASP A 507 -19.15 21.09 1.56
CA ASP A 507 -18.09 22.07 1.53
C ASP A 507 -17.05 21.78 2.62
N ARG A 508 -15.81 22.17 2.33
CA ARG A 508 -14.60 22.00 3.14
C ARG A 508 -14.72 22.61 4.54
N ALA A 509 -15.53 23.66 4.70
CA ALA A 509 -15.79 24.27 6.01
C ALA A 509 -16.35 23.28 7.05
N GLY A 510 -16.89 22.13 6.62
CA GLY A 510 -17.33 21.04 7.51
C GLY A 510 -16.22 20.11 8.00
N GLU A 511 -14.98 20.24 7.53
CA GLU A 511 -13.88 19.38 7.93
C GLU A 511 -13.52 19.54 9.41
N PHE A 512 -13.19 18.41 10.04
CA PHE A 512 -12.70 18.39 11.41
C PHE A 512 -11.81 17.17 11.69
N VAL A 513 -11.00 17.33 12.74
CA VAL A 513 -10.27 16.26 13.43
C VAL A 513 -10.80 16.18 14.86
N GLU A 514 -11.13 14.98 15.33
CA GLU A 514 -11.54 14.75 16.72
C GLU A 514 -10.46 14.01 17.51
N LEU A 515 -10.24 14.45 18.74
CA LEU A 515 -9.42 13.79 19.75
C LEU A 515 -10.28 13.14 20.83
N TYR A 516 -9.85 11.99 21.33
CA TYR A 516 -10.45 11.31 22.48
C TYR A 516 -9.41 11.05 23.57
N ASN A 517 -9.76 11.41 24.81
CA ASN A 517 -8.98 11.05 25.98
C ASN A 517 -9.46 9.71 26.55
N ARG A 518 -8.73 8.63 26.25
CA ARG A 518 -9.03 7.26 26.73
C ARG A 518 -8.52 6.99 28.16
N GLY A 519 -7.79 7.93 28.74
CA GLY A 519 -7.17 7.85 30.06
C GLY A 519 -8.11 8.16 31.22
N ALA A 520 -7.63 7.92 32.44
CA ALA A 520 -8.38 8.13 33.68
C ALA A 520 -8.31 9.57 34.23
N GLU A 521 -7.43 10.41 33.69
CA GLU A 521 -7.18 11.77 34.16
C GLU A 521 -7.41 12.80 33.04
N ALA A 522 -7.58 14.07 33.42
CA ALA A 522 -7.63 15.16 32.44
C ALA A 522 -6.23 15.43 31.86
N ILE A 523 -6.15 15.70 30.56
CA ILE A 523 -4.92 16.02 29.84
C ILE A 523 -4.89 17.52 29.57
N ASP A 524 -3.80 18.18 29.97
CA ASP A 524 -3.49 19.56 29.60
C ASP A 524 -2.96 19.58 28.16
N LEU A 525 -3.62 20.35 27.30
CA LEU A 525 -3.28 20.47 25.88
C LEU A 525 -2.49 21.75 25.60
N SER A 526 -2.11 22.53 26.62
CA SER A 526 -1.40 23.80 26.43
C SER A 526 -0.15 23.64 25.55
N GLY A 527 -0.13 24.29 24.38
CA GLY A 527 0.97 24.25 23.43
C GLY A 527 1.06 22.99 22.55
N PHE A 528 0.15 22.01 22.73
CA PHE A 528 -0.01 20.91 21.78
C PHE A 528 -0.27 21.47 20.39
N ARG A 529 0.05 20.72 19.35
CA ARG A 529 -0.13 21.19 17.97
C ARG A 529 -0.28 20.06 16.97
N PHE A 530 -0.98 20.31 15.87
CA PHE A 530 -0.87 19.47 14.69
C PHE A 530 0.38 19.86 13.90
N ARG A 531 1.12 18.85 13.43
CA ARG A 531 2.35 19.00 12.63
C ARG A 531 2.15 18.64 11.16
N LYS A 532 1.13 17.83 10.88
CA LYS A 532 0.74 17.34 9.55
C LYS A 532 -0.78 17.26 9.48
N GLY A 533 -1.32 17.32 8.25
CA GLY A 533 -2.76 17.39 7.98
C GLY A 533 -3.28 18.82 8.07
N VAL A 534 -3.32 19.35 9.30
CA VAL A 534 -3.79 20.72 9.57
C VAL A 534 -2.78 21.49 10.40
N ASP A 535 -2.87 22.82 10.41
CA ASP A 535 -2.08 23.71 11.27
C ASP A 535 -2.95 24.31 12.37
N TYR A 536 -2.71 23.86 13.60
CA TYR A 536 -3.42 24.35 14.79
C TYR A 536 -2.56 24.14 16.04
N VAL A 537 -2.48 25.17 16.88
CA VAL A 537 -1.80 25.15 18.18
C VAL A 537 -2.83 25.39 19.28
N PHE A 538 -2.81 24.56 20.32
CA PHE A 538 -3.72 24.66 21.45
C PHE A 538 -3.29 25.77 22.41
N GLU A 539 -4.21 26.70 22.67
CA GLU A 539 -3.97 27.85 23.55
C GLU A 539 -3.69 27.43 25.01
N PRO A 540 -2.93 28.24 25.78
CA PRO A 540 -2.70 27.99 27.19
C PRO A 540 -4.01 27.80 27.99
N GLY A 541 -4.10 26.72 28.76
CA GLY A 541 -5.26 26.33 29.55
C GLY A 541 -6.27 25.44 28.81
N ALA A 542 -6.06 25.14 27.52
CA ALA A 542 -6.82 24.11 26.83
C ALA A 542 -6.62 22.74 27.51
N SER A 543 -7.70 21.99 27.72
CA SER A 543 -7.64 20.68 28.36
C SER A 543 -8.78 19.79 27.89
N ILE A 544 -8.58 18.49 28.01
CA ILE A 544 -9.59 17.47 27.72
C ILE A 544 -9.77 16.57 28.95
N ALA A 545 -10.99 16.52 29.48
CA ALA A 545 -11.30 15.69 30.64
C ALA A 545 -11.18 14.19 30.31
N SER A 546 -11.01 13.35 31.34
CA SER A 546 -11.03 11.89 31.17
C SER A 546 -12.32 11.42 30.49
N GLY A 547 -12.20 10.57 29.47
CA GLY A 547 -13.32 10.03 28.70
C GLY A 547 -14.07 11.07 27.85
N ALA A 548 -13.51 12.27 27.67
CA ALA A 548 -14.11 13.33 26.86
C ALA A 548 -13.55 13.33 25.43
N TYR A 549 -14.33 13.90 24.53
CA TYR A 549 -14.00 14.13 23.12
C TYR A 549 -13.75 15.63 22.90
N LEU A 550 -12.91 15.99 21.94
CA LEU A 550 -12.61 17.37 21.58
C LEU A 550 -12.45 17.50 20.07
N VAL A 551 -13.23 18.38 19.45
CA VAL A 551 -13.26 18.56 18.00
C VAL A 551 -12.44 19.80 17.62
N ILE A 552 -11.60 19.69 16.60
CA ILE A 552 -10.80 20.77 16.02
C ILE A 552 -11.26 20.92 14.57
N ALA A 553 -11.89 22.05 14.24
CA ALA A 553 -12.60 22.25 12.98
C ALA A 553 -12.07 23.42 12.17
N GLU A 554 -12.25 23.38 10.84
CA GLU A 554 -11.96 24.51 9.97
C GLU A 554 -12.91 25.68 10.26
N ASP A 555 -14.22 25.40 10.39
CA ASP A 555 -15.21 26.36 10.90
C ASP A 555 -15.86 25.83 12.19
N PRO A 556 -15.34 26.21 13.36
CA PRO A 556 -15.91 25.81 14.64
C PRO A 556 -17.33 26.32 14.87
N GLY A 557 -17.72 27.45 14.27
CA GLY A 557 -19.08 27.99 14.40
C GLY A 557 -20.08 27.08 13.70
N LEU A 558 -19.75 26.68 12.48
CA LEU A 558 -20.55 25.77 11.66
C LEU A 558 -20.71 24.40 12.32
N VAL A 559 -19.63 23.81 12.84
CA VAL A 559 -19.67 22.51 13.53
C VAL A 559 -20.53 22.59 14.80
N ARG A 560 -20.38 23.63 15.64
CA ARG A 560 -21.25 23.77 16.83
C ARG A 560 -22.73 23.87 16.46
N GLU A 561 -23.06 24.62 15.41
CA GLU A 561 -24.44 24.77 14.92
C GLU A 561 -25.00 23.44 14.40
N ARG A 562 -24.24 22.72 13.56
CA ARG A 562 -24.68 21.47 12.92
C ARG A 562 -24.92 20.35 13.94
N TYR A 563 -24.01 20.18 14.90
CA TYR A 563 -24.03 19.03 15.82
C TYR A 563 -24.62 19.35 17.20
N GLY A 564 -24.81 20.64 17.53
CA GLY A 564 -25.31 21.05 18.85
C GLY A 564 -24.36 20.68 19.99
N ILE A 565 -23.05 20.83 19.74
CA ILE A 565 -21.97 20.54 20.69
C ILE A 565 -21.18 21.81 21.02
N GLU A 566 -20.51 21.84 22.18
CA GLU A 566 -19.77 23.03 22.66
C GLU A 566 -18.25 22.82 22.63
N ASN A 567 -17.79 21.57 22.72
CA ASN A 567 -16.40 21.11 22.75
C ASN A 567 -15.75 21.13 21.36
N VAL A 568 -15.79 22.29 20.71
CA VAL A 568 -15.19 22.53 19.39
C VAL A 568 -14.18 23.67 19.51
N LEU A 569 -12.99 23.48 18.98
CA LEU A 569 -11.92 24.46 18.86
C LEU A 569 -11.56 24.70 17.38
N GLY A 570 -10.70 25.69 17.13
CA GLY A 570 -10.33 26.19 15.80
C GLY A 570 -10.56 27.71 15.68
N PRO A 571 -10.58 28.27 14.47
CA PRO A 571 -10.34 27.58 13.19
C PRO A 571 -8.89 27.07 13.10
N TYR A 572 -8.69 25.90 12.48
CA TYR A 572 -7.35 25.50 12.02
C TYR A 572 -7.05 26.11 10.64
N GLU A 573 -5.77 26.19 10.26
CA GLU A 573 -5.32 26.53 8.90
C GLU A 573 -4.89 25.26 8.13
N GLY A 574 -4.78 25.35 6.80
CA GLY A 574 -4.53 24.18 5.95
C GLY A 574 -5.82 23.42 5.60
N GLN A 575 -5.72 22.20 5.08
CA GLN A 575 -6.87 21.37 4.70
C GLN A 575 -6.52 19.91 4.78
N LEU A 576 -7.51 19.06 5.08
CA LEU A 576 -7.32 17.63 4.95
C LEU A 576 -7.34 17.24 3.46
N ALA A 577 -6.45 16.34 3.05
CA ALA A 577 -6.34 15.90 1.67
C ALA A 577 -7.42 14.84 1.35
N ASP A 578 -8.29 15.13 0.38
CA ASP A 578 -9.31 14.20 -0.12
C ASP A 578 -8.76 12.82 -0.55
N GLY A 579 -7.49 12.76 -0.96
CA GLY A 579 -6.83 11.55 -1.46
C GLY A 579 -6.13 10.69 -0.40
N GLY A 580 -6.08 11.14 0.86
CA GLY A 580 -5.28 10.55 1.93
C GLY A 580 -3.97 11.30 2.22
N GLU A 581 -3.57 11.33 3.48
CA GLU A 581 -2.32 11.93 3.97
C GLU A 581 -1.99 11.46 5.41
N ASN A 582 -0.94 12.03 6.01
CA ASN A 582 -0.63 11.86 7.43
C ASN A 582 -1.23 13.01 8.26
N VAL A 583 -1.94 12.69 9.33
CA VAL A 583 -2.32 13.63 10.40
C VAL A 583 -1.49 13.29 11.63
N GLU A 584 -0.78 14.27 12.19
CA GLU A 584 0.15 14.05 13.30
C GLU A 584 -0.08 15.09 14.40
N LEU A 585 -0.46 14.61 15.59
CA LEU A 585 -0.60 15.42 16.80
C LEU A 585 0.68 15.32 17.63
N ALA A 586 1.11 16.46 18.15
CA ALA A 586 2.27 16.58 19.00
C ALA A 586 1.95 17.34 20.30
N ASP A 587 2.68 17.01 21.37
CA ASP A 587 2.53 17.66 22.68
C ASP A 587 3.11 19.08 22.69
N GLY A 588 3.09 19.72 23.88
CA GLY A 588 3.66 21.06 24.08
C GLY A 588 5.12 21.18 23.65
N TRP A 589 5.92 20.14 23.85
CA TRP A 589 7.34 20.03 23.45
C TRP A 589 7.51 19.62 21.98
N GLY A 590 6.40 19.32 21.31
CA GLY A 590 6.36 18.80 19.97
C GLY A 590 6.56 17.27 19.91
N ASN A 591 6.58 16.52 21.00
CA ASN A 591 6.72 15.06 20.89
C ASN A 591 5.50 14.44 20.23
N PRO A 592 5.67 13.41 19.38
CA PRO A 592 4.54 12.72 18.78
C PRO A 592 3.64 12.14 19.87
N VAL A 593 2.37 12.51 19.83
CA VAL A 593 1.33 11.98 20.72
C VAL A 593 0.59 10.88 19.98
N ASP A 594 0.07 11.20 18.80
CA ASP A 594 -0.63 10.25 17.95
C ASP A 594 -0.53 10.64 16.48
N ARG A 595 -0.64 9.64 15.58
CA ARG A 595 -0.51 9.82 14.14
C ARG A 595 -1.31 8.78 13.38
N VAL A 596 -2.01 9.23 12.33
CA VAL A 596 -2.72 8.35 11.40
C VAL A 596 -2.38 8.72 9.95
N ARG A 597 -2.10 7.70 9.13
CA ARG A 597 -2.05 7.85 7.66
C ARG A 597 -3.32 7.25 7.06
N TYR A 598 -4.28 8.09 6.69
CA TYR A 598 -5.54 7.63 6.10
C TYR A 598 -5.47 7.62 4.56
N TYR A 599 -6.37 6.86 3.94
CA TYR A 599 -6.55 6.82 2.49
C TYR A 599 -8.04 6.95 2.14
N ASP A 600 -8.31 7.42 0.92
CA ASP A 600 -9.65 7.65 0.35
C ASP A 600 -10.39 6.37 -0.09
N GLY A 601 -9.89 5.20 0.33
CA GLY A 601 -10.47 3.91 0.02
C GLY A 601 -9.50 2.74 0.09
N GLY A 602 -9.84 1.66 -0.60
CA GLY A 602 -9.09 0.41 -0.53
C GLY A 602 -9.48 -0.38 0.71
N ARG A 603 -8.50 -0.72 1.57
CA ARG A 603 -8.78 -1.28 2.90
C ARG A 603 -9.38 -0.26 3.88
N TRP A 604 -9.21 1.03 3.60
CA TRP A 604 -9.89 2.12 4.29
C TRP A 604 -11.31 2.30 3.75
N SER A 605 -12.23 2.78 4.60
CA SER A 605 -13.64 2.87 4.22
C SER A 605 -13.87 3.94 3.15
N ILE A 606 -14.31 3.51 1.97
CA ILE A 606 -14.61 4.39 0.82
C ILE A 606 -15.76 5.37 1.10
N TRP A 607 -16.54 5.15 2.17
CA TRP A 607 -17.70 5.99 2.50
C TRP A 607 -17.29 7.31 3.18
N ALA A 608 -16.06 7.39 3.71
CA ALA A 608 -15.49 8.60 4.27
C ALA A 608 -14.95 9.60 3.21
N ASP A 609 -14.78 9.17 1.95
CA ASP A 609 -14.26 10.00 0.85
C ASP A 609 -15.40 10.72 0.09
N GLY A 610 -15.86 11.87 0.59
CA GLY A 610 -16.78 12.75 -0.16
C GLY A 610 -18.21 12.23 -0.24
N ARG A 611 -18.49 11.18 0.55
CA ARG A 611 -19.65 10.28 0.41
C ARG A 611 -20.53 10.29 1.65
N GLY A 612 -20.32 11.24 2.54
CA GLY A 612 -21.23 11.57 3.62
C GLY A 612 -20.98 10.85 4.95
N SER A 613 -19.94 10.05 5.08
CA SER A 613 -19.47 9.57 6.40
C SER A 613 -18.18 10.28 6.78
N SER A 614 -17.88 10.35 8.07
CA SER A 614 -16.52 10.56 8.58
C SER A 614 -15.80 9.21 8.70
N LEU A 615 -14.49 9.23 8.94
CA LEU A 615 -13.68 8.06 9.25
C LEU A 615 -13.50 7.98 10.77
N GLU A 616 -13.99 6.91 11.38
CA GLU A 616 -14.07 6.69 12.82
C GLU A 616 -13.17 5.53 13.27
N LEU A 617 -12.40 5.74 14.34
CA LEU A 617 -11.65 4.69 15.01
C LEU A 617 -12.62 3.77 15.75
N ILE A 618 -12.57 2.45 15.48
CA ILE A 618 -13.54 1.50 16.04
C ILE A 618 -13.23 1.23 17.52
N ASP A 619 -11.97 1.03 17.88
CA ASP A 619 -11.53 0.90 19.25
C ASP A 619 -10.29 1.77 19.52
N PRO A 620 -10.47 2.92 20.18
CA PRO A 620 -9.42 3.76 20.74
C PRO A 620 -8.23 3.11 21.44
N ARG A 621 -8.26 1.83 21.80
CA ARG A 621 -7.09 1.13 22.39
C ARG A 621 -6.17 0.48 21.37
N GLN A 622 -6.67 0.19 20.18
CA GLN A 622 -5.96 -0.54 19.14
C GLN A 622 -5.01 0.37 18.36
N ASP A 623 -4.06 -0.25 17.65
CA ASP A 623 -3.13 0.46 16.75
C ASP A 623 -3.92 1.11 15.61
N ASN A 624 -3.95 2.44 15.61
CA ASN A 624 -4.70 3.25 14.65
C ASN A 624 -3.91 3.53 13.36
N SER A 625 -2.70 2.98 13.20
CA SER A 625 -1.95 3.09 11.94
C SER A 625 -2.47 2.15 10.85
N VAL A 626 -3.32 1.18 11.21
CA VAL A 626 -3.83 0.13 10.32
C VAL A 626 -5.28 0.35 9.93
N ALA A 627 -5.59 0.17 8.65
CA ALA A 627 -6.93 0.41 8.10
C ALA A 627 -8.05 -0.38 8.80
N SER A 628 -7.75 -1.59 9.30
CA SER A 628 -8.75 -2.45 9.94
C SER A 628 -9.21 -1.95 11.32
N ALA A 629 -8.50 -0.99 11.91
CA ALA A 629 -8.92 -0.31 13.14
C ALA A 629 -9.97 0.79 12.88
N TRP A 630 -10.19 1.18 11.63
CA TRP A 630 -11.09 2.27 11.24
C TRP A 630 -12.31 1.78 10.46
N GLU A 631 -13.40 2.52 10.56
CA GLU A 631 -14.60 2.33 9.74
C GLU A 631 -15.24 3.68 9.44
N ALA A 632 -16.08 3.76 8.41
CA ALA A 632 -16.92 4.93 8.21
C ALA A 632 -17.98 5.03 9.31
N SER A 633 -18.33 6.26 9.67
CA SER A 633 -19.48 6.53 10.53
C SER A 633 -20.79 5.99 9.95
N ASP A 634 -21.69 5.54 10.82
CA ASP A 634 -23.03 5.10 10.46
C ASP A 634 -24.00 6.28 10.32
N GLU A 635 -24.48 6.44 9.09
CA GLU A 635 -25.40 7.48 8.69
C GLU A 635 -26.82 6.96 8.44
N THR A 636 -27.03 5.65 8.52
CA THR A 636 -28.25 4.96 8.04
C THR A 636 -29.54 5.46 8.69
N SER A 637 -29.46 5.98 9.91
CA SER A 637 -30.61 6.50 10.66
C SER A 637 -30.81 8.02 10.56
N LYS A 638 -29.91 8.78 9.91
CA LYS A 638 -29.89 10.25 9.99
C LYS A 638 -30.70 10.96 8.91
N ALA A 639 -30.90 10.33 7.74
CA ALA A 639 -31.77 10.87 6.71
C ALA A 639 -33.24 10.55 7.00
N GLU A 640 -34.15 11.37 6.49
CA GLU A 640 -35.60 11.15 6.54
C GLU A 640 -36.10 10.59 5.21
N TRP A 641 -37.25 9.90 5.23
CA TRP A 641 -37.95 9.52 4.00
C TRP A 641 -38.54 10.75 3.30
N GLU A 642 -38.34 10.88 1.99
CA GLU A 642 -38.89 11.96 1.19
C GLU A 642 -39.43 11.47 -0.17
N GLU A 643 -40.48 12.11 -0.68
CA GLU A 643 -40.98 11.85 -2.04
C GLU A 643 -40.17 12.69 -3.04
N LEU A 644 -39.36 12.02 -3.86
CA LEU A 644 -38.66 12.63 -4.98
C LEU A 644 -39.47 12.43 -6.26
N SER A 645 -39.55 13.44 -7.12
CA SER A 645 -40.22 13.29 -8.41
C SER A 645 -39.71 14.23 -9.49
N TYR A 646 -39.87 13.81 -10.75
CA TYR A 646 -39.71 14.66 -11.92
C TYR A 646 -40.82 14.40 -12.93
N SER A 647 -41.01 15.32 -13.87
CA SER A 647 -42.03 15.23 -14.92
C SER A 647 -41.41 15.27 -16.29
N VAL A 648 -41.93 14.45 -17.20
CA VAL A 648 -41.55 14.39 -18.61
C VAL A 648 -42.77 14.82 -19.43
N GLY A 649 -42.67 15.96 -20.11
CA GLY A 649 -43.81 16.62 -20.77
C GLY A 649 -44.28 15.98 -22.07
N ASP A 650 -43.41 15.27 -22.78
CA ASP A 650 -43.71 14.68 -24.10
C ASP A 650 -43.03 13.32 -24.27
N TYR A 651 -43.30 12.35 -23.38
CA TYR A 651 -42.78 10.99 -23.57
C TYR A 651 -43.26 10.41 -24.91
N ARG A 652 -42.34 9.93 -25.73
CA ARG A 652 -42.54 9.34 -27.05
C ARG A 652 -41.89 7.97 -27.01
N ARG A 653 -42.73 6.95 -26.92
CA ARG A 653 -42.25 5.58 -26.85
C ARG A 653 -41.48 5.25 -28.13
N SER A 654 -40.23 4.87 -27.95
CA SER A 654 -39.37 4.45 -29.05
C SER A 654 -38.91 2.99 -28.89
N GLY A 655 -38.75 2.45 -27.68
CA GLY A 655 -38.34 1.06 -27.43
C GLY A 655 -39.27 0.23 -26.53
N GLU A 656 -38.65 -0.61 -25.70
CA GLU A 656 -39.34 -1.35 -24.66
C GLU A 656 -39.96 -0.42 -23.63
N SER A 657 -40.91 -0.96 -22.89
CA SER A 657 -41.75 -0.17 -21.98
C SER A 657 -41.28 -0.43 -20.55
N GLU A 658 -40.19 0.23 -20.15
CA GLU A 658 -39.49 -0.06 -18.90
C GLU A 658 -39.12 1.22 -18.14
N LEU A 659 -38.97 1.07 -16.82
CA LEU A 659 -38.31 2.06 -15.96
C LEU A 659 -36.96 1.51 -15.53
N HIS A 660 -35.92 2.34 -15.67
CA HIS A 660 -34.55 2.09 -15.24
C HIS A 660 -34.20 3.08 -14.13
N LEU A 661 -33.59 2.59 -13.05
CA LEU A 661 -33.11 3.42 -11.95
C LEU A 661 -31.65 3.07 -11.64
N PHE A 662 -30.79 4.07 -11.44
CA PHE A 662 -29.42 3.84 -11.01
C PHE A 662 -28.84 5.04 -10.26
N LEU A 663 -28.03 4.76 -9.24
CA LEU A 663 -27.15 5.74 -8.60
C LEU A 663 -25.99 6.09 -9.54
N ILE A 664 -25.65 7.39 -9.64
CA ILE A 664 -24.62 7.86 -10.58
C ILE A 664 -23.20 7.45 -10.18
N GLU A 665 -22.97 7.24 -8.88
CA GLU A 665 -21.72 6.75 -8.30
C GLU A 665 -22.01 5.71 -7.20
N LYS A 666 -20.96 5.33 -6.45
CA LYS A 666 -21.10 4.45 -5.28
C LYS A 666 -22.05 5.08 -4.25
N GLY A 667 -22.93 4.28 -3.69
CA GLY A 667 -23.86 4.74 -2.66
C GLY A 667 -24.91 3.69 -2.31
N ALA A 668 -25.66 3.96 -1.26
CA ALA A 668 -26.81 3.17 -0.87
C ALA A 668 -27.97 4.09 -0.46
N CYS A 669 -29.18 3.66 -0.80
CA CYS A 669 -30.42 4.33 -0.40
C CYS A 669 -31.55 3.31 -0.30
N LEU A 670 -32.57 3.62 0.50
CA LEU A 670 -33.82 2.88 0.52
C LEU A 670 -34.78 3.50 -0.50
N LEU A 671 -35.47 2.65 -1.26
CA LEU A 671 -36.48 3.04 -2.24
C LEU A 671 -37.79 2.31 -1.97
N ASP A 672 -38.89 3.05 -1.99
CA ASP A 672 -40.23 2.55 -1.75
C ASP A 672 -41.26 3.29 -2.62
N ASP A 673 -42.45 2.70 -2.75
CA ASP A 673 -43.62 3.27 -3.42
C ASP A 673 -43.34 3.90 -4.81
N ILE A 674 -42.50 3.24 -5.61
CA ILE A 674 -42.11 3.74 -6.94
C ILE A 674 -43.34 3.82 -7.85
N SER A 675 -43.53 4.99 -8.48
CA SER A 675 -44.65 5.25 -9.36
C SER A 675 -44.28 5.93 -10.67
N VAL A 676 -44.92 5.50 -11.75
CA VAL A 676 -44.91 6.19 -13.05
C VAL A 676 -46.36 6.42 -13.46
N VAL A 677 -46.80 7.66 -13.46
CA VAL A 677 -48.20 8.02 -13.69
C VAL A 677 -48.33 8.96 -14.88
N ARG A 678 -49.23 8.64 -15.81
CA ARG A 678 -49.52 9.51 -16.95
C ARG A 678 -50.35 10.72 -16.50
N SER A 679 -50.03 11.90 -17.03
CA SER A 679 -50.81 13.10 -16.78
C SER A 679 -52.30 12.89 -17.15
N GLY A 680 -53.19 13.25 -16.23
CA GLY A 680 -54.64 13.06 -16.37
C GLY A 680 -55.15 11.66 -16.02
N THR A 681 -54.30 10.74 -15.55
CA THR A 681 -54.72 9.43 -15.01
C THR A 681 -54.26 9.27 -13.54
N ALA A 682 -54.75 8.23 -12.87
CA ALA A 682 -54.32 7.82 -11.53
C ALA A 682 -53.71 6.40 -11.52
N VAL A 683 -53.38 5.87 -12.70
CA VAL A 683 -52.86 4.50 -12.84
C VAL A 683 -51.35 4.55 -12.68
N ASN A 684 -50.82 3.84 -11.68
CA ASN A 684 -49.39 3.56 -11.60
C ASN A 684 -49.04 2.50 -12.67
N ASN A 685 -48.11 2.84 -13.55
CA ASN A 685 -47.60 1.96 -14.60
C ASN A 685 -46.48 1.03 -14.10
N ILE A 686 -46.08 1.11 -12.84
CA ILE A 686 -45.07 0.22 -12.23
C ILE A 686 -45.77 -0.81 -11.34
N SER A 687 -45.40 -2.08 -11.53
CA SER A 687 -45.83 -3.17 -10.66
C SER A 687 -44.82 -3.37 -9.53
N ASN A 688 -45.30 -3.66 -8.31
CA ASN A 688 -44.44 -3.93 -7.15
C ASN A 688 -43.41 -2.82 -6.87
N GLY A 689 -43.84 -1.55 -6.96
CA GLY A 689 -43.00 -0.40 -6.65
C GLY A 689 -42.70 -0.23 -5.15
N GLY A 690 -43.49 -0.88 -4.27
CA GLY A 690 -43.27 -0.89 -2.82
C GLY A 690 -42.69 -2.19 -2.26
N PHE A 691 -42.22 -3.12 -3.10
CA PHE A 691 -41.40 -4.29 -2.69
C PHE A 691 -41.96 -5.20 -1.57
N GLU A 692 -43.26 -5.16 -1.28
CA GLU A 692 -43.88 -5.87 -0.15
C GLU A 692 -43.62 -7.38 -0.11
N THR A 693 -43.44 -8.02 -1.27
CA THR A 693 -43.32 -9.49 -1.36
C THR A 693 -41.92 -9.98 -1.73
N ASN A 694 -41.31 -9.44 -2.78
CA ASN A 694 -39.99 -9.83 -3.30
C ASN A 694 -39.51 -8.78 -4.32
N THR A 695 -38.33 -9.01 -4.90
CA THR A 695 -37.76 -8.19 -5.98
C THR A 695 -37.97 -8.76 -7.37
N ALA A 696 -38.69 -9.88 -7.55
CA ALA A 696 -38.71 -10.62 -8.82
C ALA A 696 -39.19 -9.83 -10.05
N PRO A 697 -40.11 -8.85 -9.96
CA PRO A 697 -40.46 -7.97 -11.09
C PRO A 697 -39.34 -6.98 -11.49
N TRP A 698 -38.30 -6.86 -10.68
CA TRP A 698 -37.15 -5.99 -10.90
C TRP A 698 -35.92 -6.82 -11.24
N ARG A 699 -35.21 -6.43 -12.29
CA ARG A 699 -33.87 -6.97 -12.58
C ARG A 699 -32.83 -6.08 -11.95
N ILE A 700 -32.02 -6.67 -11.09
CA ILE A 700 -30.92 -6.00 -10.40
C ILE A 700 -29.63 -6.48 -11.07
N GLN A 701 -28.80 -5.57 -11.58
CA GLN A 701 -27.71 -5.90 -12.49
C GLN A 701 -26.49 -4.98 -12.36
N GLY A 702 -25.33 -5.47 -12.80
CA GLY A 702 -24.10 -4.69 -12.86
C GLY A 702 -23.62 -4.26 -11.48
N THR A 703 -23.24 -2.99 -11.33
CA THR A 703 -22.82 -2.40 -10.04
C THR A 703 -23.94 -2.37 -8.99
N HIS A 704 -25.19 -2.67 -9.37
CA HIS A 704 -26.32 -2.67 -8.46
C HIS A 704 -26.68 -4.06 -7.93
N ILE A 705 -25.97 -5.12 -8.35
CA ILE A 705 -26.31 -6.53 -8.07
C ILE A 705 -26.44 -6.87 -6.58
N HIS A 706 -25.81 -6.07 -5.71
CA HIS A 706 -25.84 -6.21 -4.25
C HIS A 706 -27.08 -5.59 -3.57
N SER A 707 -28.01 -5.06 -4.37
CA SER A 707 -29.28 -4.51 -3.87
C SER A 707 -30.23 -5.62 -3.44
N SER A 708 -31.00 -5.40 -2.38
CA SER A 708 -31.92 -6.41 -1.87
C SER A 708 -33.17 -5.82 -1.21
N ARG A 709 -34.22 -6.64 -1.09
CA ARG A 709 -35.41 -6.26 -0.31
C ARG A 709 -35.09 -6.36 1.17
N VAL A 710 -35.40 -5.30 1.92
CA VAL A 710 -35.20 -5.23 3.36
C VAL A 710 -36.52 -5.02 4.10
N THR A 711 -36.54 -5.34 5.39
CA THR A 711 -37.74 -5.21 6.26
C THR A 711 -37.46 -4.50 7.57
N TYR A 712 -36.26 -3.93 7.74
CA TYR A 712 -35.92 -3.16 8.93
C TYR A 712 -36.47 -1.73 8.87
N ASP A 713 -36.86 -1.28 7.67
CA ASP A 713 -37.43 0.05 7.41
C ASP A 713 -38.32 -0.02 6.15
N SER A 714 -39.26 0.91 6.02
CA SER A 714 -40.08 1.16 4.84
C SER A 714 -40.81 2.50 4.99
N HIS A 715 -41.15 3.16 3.88
CA HIS A 715 -42.01 4.35 3.93
C HIS A 715 -43.47 3.95 4.17
N ALA A 716 -43.94 2.93 3.45
CA ALA A 716 -45.26 2.34 3.63
C ALA A 716 -45.15 0.81 3.66
N GLY A 717 -46.20 0.14 4.13
CA GLY A 717 -46.20 -1.33 4.18
C GLY A 717 -45.17 -1.90 5.16
N ASN A 718 -44.47 -2.97 4.78
CA ASN A 718 -43.53 -3.68 5.67
C ASN A 718 -42.16 -3.96 5.04
N ALA A 719 -41.90 -3.46 3.83
CA ALA A 719 -40.63 -3.68 3.15
C ALA A 719 -40.31 -2.55 2.18
N CYS A 720 -39.03 -2.40 1.87
CA CYS A 720 -38.57 -1.53 0.78
C CYS A 720 -37.38 -2.19 0.07
N LEU A 721 -36.85 -1.54 -0.96
CA LEU A 721 -35.62 -1.94 -1.62
C LEU A 721 -34.44 -1.15 -1.06
N GLU A 722 -33.44 -1.83 -0.51
CA GLU A 722 -32.12 -1.24 -0.33
C GLU A 722 -31.35 -1.31 -1.66
N LEU A 723 -31.27 -0.17 -2.35
CA LEU A 723 -30.51 -0.01 -3.59
C LEU A 723 -29.06 0.28 -3.25
N VAL A 724 -28.17 -0.67 -3.57
CA VAL A 724 -26.72 -0.58 -3.30
C VAL A 724 -25.96 -0.52 -4.62
N ALA A 725 -25.10 0.49 -4.78
CA ALA A 725 -24.21 0.65 -5.91
C ALA A 725 -22.74 0.54 -5.47
N THR A 726 -22.02 -0.48 -5.94
CA THR A 726 -20.58 -0.68 -5.70
C THR A 726 -19.69 0.14 -6.63
N GLY A 727 -20.29 0.77 -7.63
CA GLY A 727 -19.64 1.58 -8.64
C GLY A 727 -20.68 2.44 -9.36
N LYS A 728 -20.22 3.18 -10.38
CA LYS A 728 -21.12 4.03 -11.16
C LYS A 728 -22.17 3.24 -11.93
N GLY A 729 -23.41 3.71 -11.85
CA GLY A 729 -24.48 3.26 -12.72
C GLY A 729 -24.37 3.82 -14.13
N ASP A 730 -25.03 3.15 -15.08
CA ASP A 730 -25.13 3.61 -16.46
C ASP A 730 -26.38 3.08 -17.17
N THR A 731 -26.62 3.61 -18.36
CA THR A 731 -27.73 3.18 -19.23
C THR A 731 -27.45 1.83 -19.92
N THR A 732 -26.40 1.07 -19.53
CA THR A 732 -26.02 -0.20 -20.18
C THR A 732 -26.54 -1.42 -19.43
N VAL A 733 -25.88 -1.88 -18.36
CA VAL A 733 -26.35 -2.98 -17.48
C VAL A 733 -25.99 -2.73 -16.01
N ASN A 734 -25.70 -1.47 -15.63
CA ASN A 734 -25.33 -1.07 -14.27
C ASN A 734 -26.46 -0.25 -13.66
N ARG A 735 -27.58 -0.91 -13.37
CA ARG A 735 -28.86 -0.31 -12.94
C ARG A 735 -29.79 -1.36 -12.33
N ILE A 736 -30.94 -0.92 -11.83
CA ILE A 736 -32.13 -1.78 -11.73
C ILE A 736 -33.13 -1.44 -12.83
N GLU A 737 -33.93 -2.40 -13.26
CA GLU A 737 -34.99 -2.17 -14.26
C GLU A 737 -36.25 -2.99 -14.00
N THR A 738 -37.40 -2.49 -14.45
CA THR A 738 -38.67 -3.21 -14.42
C THR A 738 -39.55 -2.87 -15.63
N ASP A 739 -40.33 -3.86 -16.06
CA ASP A 739 -41.36 -3.70 -17.07
C ASP A 739 -42.53 -2.88 -16.54
N SER A 740 -42.95 -1.88 -17.32
CA SER A 740 -44.19 -1.16 -17.04
C SER A 740 -45.43 -1.98 -17.41
N SER A 741 -46.41 -1.97 -16.51
CA SER A 741 -47.71 -2.60 -16.68
C SER A 741 -48.80 -1.73 -16.04
N PRO A 742 -49.71 -1.12 -16.84
CA PRO A 742 -49.81 -1.20 -18.30
C PRO A 742 -48.61 -0.60 -19.03
N ARG A 743 -48.39 -0.98 -20.29
CA ARG A 743 -47.34 -0.39 -21.13
C ARG A 743 -47.50 1.13 -21.27
N LEU A 744 -46.39 1.85 -21.22
CA LEU A 744 -46.28 3.28 -21.47
C LEU A 744 -46.66 3.59 -22.94
N VAL A 745 -47.29 4.75 -23.13
CA VAL A 745 -47.72 5.28 -24.43
C VAL A 745 -47.30 6.74 -24.54
N ASN A 746 -47.44 7.35 -25.71
CA ASN A 746 -47.01 8.74 -25.87
C ASN A 746 -47.82 9.70 -24.97
N GLY A 747 -47.16 10.64 -24.30
CA GLY A 747 -47.80 11.67 -23.47
C GLY A 747 -46.93 12.14 -22.30
N ALA A 748 -47.49 12.99 -21.45
CA ALA A 748 -46.79 13.48 -20.27
C ALA A 748 -46.85 12.47 -19.11
N TYR A 749 -45.75 12.29 -18.38
CA TYR A 749 -45.64 11.40 -17.22
C TYR A 749 -45.00 12.11 -16.03
N ARG A 750 -45.37 11.70 -14.82
CA ARG A 750 -44.64 11.98 -13.58
C ARG A 750 -44.05 10.66 -13.08
N VAL A 751 -42.76 10.70 -12.75
CA VAL A 751 -42.08 9.61 -12.03
C VAL A 751 -41.89 10.07 -10.60
N SER A 752 -42.31 9.26 -9.63
CA SER A 752 -42.05 9.51 -8.21
C SER A 752 -41.53 8.27 -7.50
N VAL A 753 -40.75 8.50 -6.45
CA VAL A 753 -40.19 7.47 -5.56
C VAL A 753 -40.11 8.04 -4.17
N TRP A 754 -40.46 7.24 -3.17
CA TRP A 754 -40.06 7.52 -1.80
C TRP A 754 -38.64 7.02 -1.61
N ALA A 755 -37.75 7.89 -1.18
CA ALA A 755 -36.35 7.57 -1.02
C ALA A 755 -35.84 8.02 0.35
N ARG A 756 -34.87 7.28 0.88
CA ARG A 756 -34.10 7.64 2.07
C ARG A 756 -32.63 7.37 1.78
N TRP A 757 -31.80 8.41 1.87
CA TRP A 757 -30.36 8.26 1.68
C TRP A 757 -29.74 7.49 2.86
N LEU A 758 -28.81 6.58 2.57
CA LEU A 758 -28.07 5.85 3.61
C LEU A 758 -26.60 6.23 3.65
N ARG A 759 -25.95 6.31 2.47
CA ARG A 759 -24.54 6.72 2.31
C ARG A 759 -24.19 6.92 0.84
N GLY A 760 -23.09 7.62 0.54
CA GLY A 760 -22.56 7.82 -0.79
C GLY A 760 -23.33 8.86 -1.62
N THR A 761 -23.42 8.65 -2.92
CA THR A 761 -24.06 9.63 -3.80
C THR A 761 -25.53 9.86 -3.46
N SER A 762 -25.95 11.12 -3.49
CA SER A 762 -27.35 11.49 -3.30
C SER A 762 -28.15 11.54 -4.61
N LEU A 763 -27.51 11.27 -5.76
CA LEU A 763 -28.12 11.42 -7.06
C LEU A 763 -28.56 10.08 -7.66
N LEU A 764 -29.87 9.88 -7.70
CA LEU A 764 -30.55 8.79 -8.38
C LEU A 764 -31.03 9.29 -9.75
N ILE A 765 -30.74 8.52 -10.81
CA ILE A 765 -31.19 8.82 -12.17
C ILE A 765 -32.33 7.87 -12.53
N GLY A 766 -33.43 8.45 -13.01
CA GLY A 766 -34.50 7.72 -13.68
C GLY A 766 -34.37 7.82 -15.19
N HIS A 767 -34.58 6.69 -15.86
CA HIS A 767 -34.50 6.59 -17.31
C HIS A 767 -35.47 5.52 -17.84
N SER A 768 -35.68 5.47 -19.16
CA SER A 768 -36.41 4.36 -19.81
C SER A 768 -35.62 3.80 -20.99
N ASP A 769 -36.01 2.62 -21.48
CA ASP A 769 -35.51 2.14 -22.77
C ASP A 769 -35.89 3.10 -23.92
N PHE A 770 -35.13 3.03 -25.00
CA PHE A 770 -35.32 3.82 -26.22
C PHE A 770 -34.83 3.01 -27.41
N THR A 771 -35.34 3.22 -28.63
CA THR A 771 -34.67 2.66 -29.82
C THR A 771 -33.65 3.65 -30.37
N ALA A 772 -32.37 3.27 -30.36
CA ALA A 772 -31.40 3.88 -31.27
C ALA A 772 -31.80 3.58 -32.72
N GLY A 773 -31.45 4.48 -33.64
CA GLY A 773 -31.76 4.33 -35.06
C GLY A 773 -31.24 2.98 -35.59
N SER A 774 -31.98 2.36 -36.51
CA SER A 774 -31.50 1.15 -37.18
C SER A 774 -30.24 1.47 -38.01
N ARG A 775 -29.07 1.18 -37.44
CA ARG A 775 -27.71 1.28 -38.01
C ARG A 775 -27.14 2.70 -38.18
N GLY A 776 -26.27 3.10 -37.26
CA GLY A 776 -25.04 3.86 -37.56
C GLY A 776 -25.25 5.27 -38.12
N GLY A 777 -26.36 5.93 -37.81
CA GLY A 777 -26.57 7.34 -38.13
C GLY A 777 -25.84 8.25 -37.13
N ARG A 778 -25.35 9.40 -37.61
CA ARG A 778 -25.00 10.52 -36.70
C ARG A 778 -26.28 11.04 -36.05
N PRO A 779 -26.23 11.54 -34.79
CA PRO A 779 -27.33 12.29 -34.21
C PRO A 779 -27.78 13.38 -35.19
N SER A 780 -29.08 13.48 -35.45
CA SER A 780 -29.62 14.52 -36.33
C SER A 780 -29.98 15.75 -35.50
N PRO A 781 -29.78 16.98 -35.99
CA PRO A 781 -30.32 18.16 -35.32
C PRO A 781 -31.87 18.16 -35.26
N SER A 782 -32.53 17.32 -36.08
CA SER A 782 -33.97 17.04 -35.98
C SER A 782 -34.33 15.97 -34.92
N THR A 783 -33.36 15.26 -34.36
CA THR A 783 -33.56 14.43 -33.16
C THR A 783 -33.43 15.32 -31.93
N ASN A 784 -34.39 16.25 -31.78
CA ASN A 784 -34.68 16.76 -30.45
C ASN A 784 -35.21 15.57 -29.65
N LEU A 785 -34.37 15.03 -28.78
CA LEU A 785 -34.68 13.85 -27.96
C LEU A 785 -35.52 14.22 -26.72
N SER A 786 -35.81 15.51 -26.50
CA SER A 786 -36.75 15.95 -25.47
C SER A 786 -38.07 15.18 -25.65
N GLY A 787 -38.26 14.14 -24.83
CA GLY A 787 -39.40 13.26 -24.92
C GLY A 787 -39.14 11.79 -25.27
N ASN A 788 -38.01 11.37 -25.81
CA ASN A 788 -37.83 9.96 -26.21
C ASN A 788 -37.46 9.01 -25.05
N THR A 789 -37.26 9.54 -23.84
CA THR A 789 -36.92 8.78 -22.63
C THR A 789 -37.70 9.31 -21.42
N LEU A 790 -37.90 8.47 -20.40
CA LEU A 790 -38.28 8.94 -19.07
C LEU A 790 -37.04 9.43 -18.28
N GLY A 791 -36.23 10.30 -18.89
CA GLY A 791 -35.01 10.81 -18.25
C GLY A 791 -35.30 11.85 -17.18
N GLY A 792 -34.74 11.69 -15.98
CA GLY A 792 -34.80 12.71 -14.93
C GLY A 792 -33.90 12.42 -13.73
N LYS A 793 -33.66 13.48 -12.95
CA LYS A 793 -32.82 13.47 -11.75
C LYS A 793 -33.68 13.44 -10.50
N LEU A 794 -33.30 12.62 -9.53
CA LEU A 794 -33.90 12.52 -8.21
C LEU A 794 -32.76 12.70 -7.20
N ARG A 795 -32.65 13.90 -6.62
CA ARG A 795 -31.59 14.22 -5.66
C ARG A 795 -32.16 14.09 -4.25
N MET A 796 -31.58 13.16 -3.49
CA MET A 796 -31.89 12.96 -2.08
C MET A 796 -31.25 14.07 -1.25
N THR A 797 -31.90 14.42 -0.14
CA THR A 797 -31.40 15.29 0.89
C THR A 797 -30.37 14.52 1.73
N VAL A 798 -29.14 15.02 1.78
CA VAL A 798 -28.08 14.49 2.65
C VAL A 798 -28.17 15.24 3.99
N PRO A 799 -28.18 14.56 5.15
CA PRO A 799 -28.14 15.23 6.45
C PRO A 799 -26.89 16.10 6.61
N LEU A 800 -27.01 17.20 7.36
CA LEU A 800 -25.89 18.09 7.65
C LEU A 800 -24.98 17.58 8.79
N ALA A 801 -25.55 16.81 9.72
CA ALA A 801 -24.88 16.33 10.93
C ALA A 801 -24.39 14.89 10.76
N LEU A 802 -23.37 14.72 9.90
CA LEU A 802 -22.76 13.42 9.55
C LEU A 802 -21.57 13.10 10.46
N GLY A 803 -21.19 11.84 10.64
CA GLY A 803 -20.21 11.47 11.67
C GLY A 803 -20.76 11.56 13.10
N THR A 804 -19.91 11.41 14.11
CA THR A 804 -20.32 11.49 15.52
C THR A 804 -19.48 12.44 16.39
N PRO A 805 -19.12 13.64 15.91
CA PRO A 805 -18.25 14.53 16.65
C PRO A 805 -18.83 14.94 18.00
N GLY A 806 -17.96 15.00 19.00
CA GLY A 806 -18.20 15.24 20.40
C GLY A 806 -18.76 14.05 21.19
N ARG A 807 -18.85 12.84 20.61
CA ARG A 807 -19.51 11.66 21.21
C ARG A 807 -18.78 10.37 20.85
N GLU A 808 -19.26 9.24 21.39
CA GLU A 808 -18.73 7.93 21.02
C GLU A 808 -18.99 7.62 19.54
N ASN A 809 -17.93 7.21 18.84
CA ASN A 809 -17.97 6.73 17.47
C ASN A 809 -19.10 5.72 17.25
N SER A 810 -19.89 5.95 16.21
CA SER A 810 -20.93 5.01 15.79
C SER A 810 -20.36 3.63 15.44
N ALA A 811 -19.16 3.57 14.85
CA ALA A 811 -18.45 2.32 14.58
C ALA A 811 -18.15 1.52 15.85
N ARG A 812 -17.74 2.20 16.94
CA ARG A 812 -17.52 1.58 18.26
C ARG A 812 -18.83 1.10 18.88
N SER A 813 -19.90 1.90 18.75
CA SER A 813 -21.24 1.54 19.21
C SER A 813 -21.76 0.28 18.50
N HIS A 814 -21.58 0.19 17.19
CA HIS A 814 -21.94 -0.98 16.38
C HIS A 814 -21.18 -2.23 16.78
N LEU A 815 -19.88 -2.12 17.06
CA LEU A 815 -19.10 -3.25 17.60
C LEU A 815 -19.75 -3.77 18.88
N ARG A 816 -20.05 -2.87 19.84
CA ARG A 816 -20.71 -3.22 21.10
C ARG A 816 -22.06 -3.88 20.91
N GLU A 817 -22.88 -3.39 19.99
CA GLU A 817 -24.19 -3.98 19.71
C GLU A 817 -24.08 -5.36 19.07
N ALA A 818 -23.07 -5.58 18.21
CA ALA A 818 -22.86 -6.83 17.51
C ALA A 818 -22.23 -7.93 18.39
N THR A 819 -21.25 -7.58 19.23
CA THR A 819 -20.45 -8.56 20.00
C THR A 819 -20.78 -8.57 21.49
N GLY A 820 -21.43 -7.53 22.00
CA GLY A 820 -21.63 -7.31 23.43
C GLY A 820 -20.41 -6.70 24.15
N ASN A 821 -19.34 -6.31 23.45
CA ASN A 821 -18.16 -5.65 24.02
C ASN A 821 -17.61 -4.56 23.08
N THR A 822 -16.76 -3.66 23.58
CA THR A 822 -16.10 -2.63 22.75
C THR A 822 -14.68 -3.00 22.36
N ASN A 823 -14.31 -4.27 22.54
CA ASN A 823 -12.98 -4.76 22.25
C ASN A 823 -12.96 -5.23 20.79
N LEU A 824 -12.14 -4.57 19.97
CA LEU A 824 -12.03 -4.92 18.57
C LEU A 824 -11.41 -6.31 18.36
N GLY A 825 -10.54 -6.74 19.27
CA GLY A 825 -9.59 -7.82 19.06
C GLY A 825 -8.44 -7.45 18.13
N PRO A 826 -7.57 -8.43 17.79
CA PRO A 826 -6.28 -8.13 17.19
C PRO A 826 -6.38 -7.46 15.83
N VAL A 827 -5.52 -6.47 15.59
CA VAL A 827 -5.36 -5.84 14.28
C VAL A 827 -4.27 -6.54 13.48
N ILE A 828 -4.59 -6.89 12.23
CA ILE A 828 -3.73 -7.66 11.34
C ILE A 828 -3.32 -6.77 10.16
N SER A 829 -2.03 -6.67 9.88
CA SER A 829 -1.44 -5.87 8.80
C SER A 829 -0.23 -6.57 8.17
N GLY A 830 0.38 -5.94 7.15
CA GLY A 830 1.62 -6.45 6.54
C GLY A 830 1.56 -7.88 6.01
N VAL A 831 0.40 -8.34 5.51
CA VAL A 831 0.24 -9.74 5.08
C VAL A 831 0.89 -9.99 3.71
N PHE A 832 1.82 -10.93 3.63
CA PHE A 832 2.43 -11.37 2.37
C PHE A 832 2.79 -12.86 2.37
N HIS A 833 3.12 -13.42 1.19
CA HIS A 833 3.58 -14.79 1.06
C HIS A 833 4.85 -14.89 0.23
N GLU A 834 5.64 -15.92 0.51
CA GLU A 834 6.84 -16.25 -0.22
C GLU A 834 6.95 -17.76 -0.46
N PRO A 835 7.47 -18.18 -1.63
CA PRO A 835 7.76 -17.34 -2.80
C PRO A 835 6.48 -16.79 -3.45
N VAL A 836 6.55 -15.61 -4.09
CA VAL A 836 5.41 -14.93 -4.75
C VAL A 836 4.70 -15.80 -5.82
N SER A 837 5.42 -16.74 -6.43
CA SER A 837 4.81 -17.74 -7.30
C SER A 837 5.54 -19.07 -7.14
N PRO A 838 5.10 -19.90 -6.19
CA PRO A 838 5.78 -21.13 -5.83
C PRO A 838 5.85 -22.08 -7.03
N ALA A 839 6.99 -22.73 -7.18
CA ALA A 839 7.15 -23.87 -8.06
C ALA A 839 6.32 -25.06 -7.56
N GLN A 840 6.17 -26.05 -8.43
CA GLN A 840 5.49 -27.28 -8.04
C GLN A 840 6.26 -27.95 -6.90
N GLY A 841 5.56 -28.27 -5.82
CA GLY A 841 6.17 -28.95 -4.67
C GLY A 841 6.86 -28.01 -3.67
N GLU A 842 6.88 -26.70 -3.93
CA GLU A 842 7.54 -25.71 -3.07
C GLU A 842 6.65 -25.31 -1.90
N LEU A 843 7.23 -25.19 -0.70
CA LEU A 843 6.53 -24.71 0.49
C LEU A 843 6.23 -23.22 0.39
N VAL A 844 5.14 -22.78 1.01
CA VAL A 844 4.75 -21.36 1.03
C VAL A 844 4.75 -20.86 2.47
N SER A 845 5.55 -19.84 2.72
CA SER A 845 5.54 -19.06 3.96
C SER A 845 4.56 -17.91 3.85
N VAL A 846 3.70 -17.71 4.84
CA VAL A 846 2.81 -16.56 4.96
C VAL A 846 3.16 -15.81 6.23
N ARG A 847 3.36 -14.50 6.10
CA ARG A 847 3.72 -13.61 7.19
C ARG A 847 2.70 -12.51 7.37
N ALA A 848 2.52 -12.06 8.61
CA ALA A 848 1.68 -10.91 8.94
C ALA A 848 2.11 -10.25 10.25
N ARG A 849 1.93 -8.92 10.34
CA ARG A 849 2.06 -8.19 11.59
C ARG A 849 0.73 -8.19 12.33
N ILE A 850 0.75 -8.54 13.60
CA ILE A 850 -0.41 -8.63 14.47
C ILE A 850 -0.09 -7.93 15.78
N SER A 851 -0.97 -7.03 16.19
CA SER A 851 -0.89 -6.32 17.46
C SER A 851 -2.28 -6.28 18.09
N ASP A 852 -2.30 -6.24 19.42
CA ASP A 852 -3.52 -6.12 20.20
C ASP A 852 -3.19 -5.49 21.56
N SER A 853 -4.04 -4.59 22.04
CA SER A 853 -3.86 -3.93 23.36
C SER A 853 -4.13 -4.84 24.55
N ASP A 854 -4.86 -5.92 24.33
CA ASP A 854 -5.37 -6.85 25.34
C ASP A 854 -4.67 -8.22 25.27
N GLY A 855 -3.62 -8.34 24.46
CA GLY A 855 -2.79 -9.55 24.31
C GLY A 855 -3.32 -10.52 23.24
N ILE A 856 -2.43 -11.31 22.64
CA ILE A 856 -2.78 -12.23 21.54
C ILE A 856 -2.82 -13.67 22.08
N SER A 857 -3.98 -14.33 21.97
CA SER A 857 -4.20 -15.72 22.41
C SER A 857 -3.84 -16.73 21.33
N SER A 858 -4.27 -16.50 20.08
CA SER A 858 -3.93 -17.41 18.98
C SER A 858 -3.94 -16.72 17.63
N VAL A 859 -3.12 -17.23 16.71
CA VAL A 859 -3.10 -16.81 15.30
C VAL A 859 -3.12 -18.05 14.43
N ARG A 860 -4.02 -18.07 13.44
CA ARG A 860 -4.24 -19.19 12.52
C ARG A 860 -4.23 -18.71 11.08
N LEU A 861 -3.48 -19.42 10.25
CA LEU A 861 -3.53 -19.35 8.80
C LEU A 861 -4.55 -20.38 8.29
N MET A 862 -5.62 -19.87 7.70
CA MET A 862 -6.70 -20.68 7.15
C MET A 862 -6.52 -20.76 5.63
N TYR A 863 -6.36 -21.96 5.06
CA TYR A 863 -6.15 -22.11 3.62
C TYR A 863 -6.86 -23.33 3.02
N ARG A 864 -7.11 -23.29 1.70
CA ARG A 864 -7.59 -24.45 0.94
C ARG A 864 -7.22 -24.35 -0.53
N GLU A 865 -7.23 -25.50 -1.20
CA GLU A 865 -6.98 -25.57 -2.64
C GLU A 865 -8.24 -25.38 -3.50
N GLY A 866 -8.08 -24.63 -4.59
CA GLY A 866 -8.80 -24.82 -5.85
C GLY A 866 -10.22 -24.28 -5.94
N SER A 867 -10.95 -24.03 -4.86
CA SER A 867 -12.37 -23.62 -4.94
C SER A 867 -12.82 -22.85 -3.70
N PRO A 868 -13.77 -21.90 -3.82
CA PRO A 868 -14.41 -21.29 -2.67
C PRO A 868 -15.42 -22.21 -1.95
N ARG A 869 -15.52 -23.49 -2.35
CA ARG A 869 -16.34 -24.52 -1.69
C ARG A 869 -15.46 -25.61 -1.10
N GLY A 870 -15.72 -25.97 0.16
CA GLY A 870 -14.94 -26.95 0.93
C GLY A 870 -14.45 -26.37 2.25
N GLU A 871 -14.02 -27.23 3.17
CA GLU A 871 -13.48 -26.82 4.46
C GLU A 871 -12.07 -26.22 4.31
N PHE A 872 -11.73 -25.26 5.17
CA PHE A 872 -10.37 -24.71 5.25
C PHE A 872 -9.52 -25.62 6.14
N SER A 873 -8.29 -25.88 5.70
CA SER A 873 -7.22 -26.34 6.57
C SER A 873 -6.75 -25.18 7.43
N SER A 874 -6.36 -25.47 8.66
CA SER A 874 -5.82 -24.50 9.62
C SER A 874 -4.38 -24.84 9.94
N VAL A 875 -3.52 -23.83 9.95
CA VAL A 875 -2.14 -23.89 10.43
C VAL A 875 -2.00 -22.86 11.54
N VAL A 876 -1.44 -23.26 12.68
CA VAL A 876 -1.08 -22.30 13.73
C VAL A 876 0.07 -21.45 13.21
N MET A 877 -0.06 -20.14 13.34
CA MET A 877 1.05 -19.23 13.09
C MET A 877 1.73 -18.93 14.42
N SER A 878 3.06 -18.89 14.39
CA SER A 878 3.87 -18.52 15.54
C SER A 878 4.55 -17.20 15.27
N GLU A 879 4.74 -16.39 16.31
CA GLU A 879 5.54 -15.19 16.21
C GLU A 879 6.97 -15.59 15.81
N GLU A 880 7.54 -14.96 14.78
CA GLU A 880 8.91 -15.23 14.32
C GLU A 880 9.93 -14.89 15.40
N SER A 881 9.61 -13.88 16.21
CA SER A 881 10.35 -13.44 17.40
C SER A 881 9.40 -12.81 18.43
N PRO A 882 9.47 -13.16 19.72
CA PRO A 882 8.62 -12.61 20.77
C PRO A 882 8.61 -11.07 20.80
N GLY A 883 7.42 -10.48 20.80
CA GLY A 883 7.22 -9.03 20.90
C GLY A 883 7.47 -8.25 19.61
N THR A 884 7.81 -8.92 18.50
CA THR A 884 7.94 -8.25 17.19
C THR A 884 6.58 -7.99 16.52
N GLY A 885 5.54 -8.68 16.97
CA GLY A 885 4.23 -8.76 16.36
C GLY A 885 4.24 -9.48 15.00
N MET A 886 5.36 -10.03 14.53
CA MET A 886 5.42 -10.70 13.22
C MET A 886 5.15 -12.19 13.36
N TYR A 887 4.08 -12.68 12.74
CA TYR A 887 3.68 -14.09 12.76
C TYR A 887 3.95 -14.76 11.42
N LEU A 888 4.42 -16.01 11.47
CA LEU A 888 4.70 -16.88 10.33
C LEU A 888 3.87 -18.17 10.41
N GLY A 889 3.25 -18.54 9.29
CA GLY A 889 2.64 -19.84 9.06
C GLY A 889 3.11 -20.44 7.74
N ARG A 890 3.25 -21.77 7.68
CA ARG A 890 3.66 -22.47 6.46
C ARG A 890 2.55 -23.35 5.91
N MET A 891 2.28 -23.23 4.62
CA MET A 891 1.33 -24.09 3.90
C MET A 891 2.06 -25.19 3.14
N GLY A 892 1.37 -26.33 2.93
CA GLY A 892 1.91 -27.49 2.25
C GLY A 892 2.28 -27.27 0.78
N ALA A 893 3.04 -28.21 0.22
CA ALA A 893 3.52 -28.18 -1.14
C ALA A 893 2.39 -28.37 -2.18
N PHE A 894 2.20 -27.40 -3.07
CA PHE A 894 1.09 -27.41 -4.03
C PHE A 894 1.46 -27.97 -5.40
N SER A 895 0.49 -28.59 -6.07
CA SER A 895 0.63 -29.04 -7.46
C SER A 895 0.71 -27.86 -8.44
N ASN A 896 1.32 -28.07 -9.61
CA ASN A 896 1.48 -27.01 -10.61
C ASN A 896 0.12 -26.43 -11.06
N ARG A 897 0.07 -25.10 -11.19
CA ARG A 897 -1.07 -24.22 -11.49
C ARG A 897 -2.18 -24.22 -10.45
N ARG A 898 -1.98 -24.87 -9.30
CA ARG A 898 -2.98 -24.90 -8.25
C ARG A 898 -3.16 -23.51 -7.66
N LYS A 899 -4.43 -23.11 -7.51
CA LYS A 899 -4.83 -21.88 -6.84
C LYS A 899 -5.10 -22.20 -5.37
N VAL A 900 -4.64 -21.33 -4.48
CA VAL A 900 -4.84 -21.48 -3.04
C VAL A 900 -5.46 -20.20 -2.53
N VAL A 901 -6.62 -20.33 -1.88
CA VAL A 901 -7.23 -19.22 -1.16
C VAL A 901 -6.87 -19.35 0.31
N PHE A 902 -6.54 -18.23 0.94
CA PHE A 902 -6.19 -18.20 2.35
C PHE A 902 -6.65 -16.91 3.02
N TYR A 903 -6.81 -16.94 4.34
CA TYR A 903 -7.05 -15.77 5.18
C TYR A 903 -6.40 -16.02 6.55
N LEU A 904 -6.24 -14.96 7.34
CA LEU A 904 -5.71 -15.07 8.69
C LEU A 904 -6.84 -14.87 9.70
N GLU A 905 -6.71 -15.54 10.82
CA GLU A 905 -7.58 -15.43 11.98
C GLU A 905 -6.70 -15.18 13.20
N ALA A 906 -7.04 -14.18 14.02
CA ALA A 906 -6.35 -13.86 15.26
C ALA A 906 -7.38 -13.66 16.37
N GLU A 907 -7.09 -14.20 17.54
CA GLU A 907 -7.95 -14.12 18.72
C GLU A 907 -7.12 -13.53 19.87
N ASP A 908 -7.69 -12.58 20.61
CA ASP A 908 -7.06 -12.03 21.81
C ASP A 908 -7.31 -12.87 23.07
N GLU A 909 -6.69 -12.51 24.19
CA GLU A 909 -6.85 -13.19 25.49
C GLU A 909 -8.27 -13.10 26.07
N ASN A 910 -9.06 -12.14 25.60
CA ASN A 910 -10.44 -11.91 26.00
C ASN A 910 -11.47 -12.61 25.09
N GLY A 911 -11.00 -13.35 24.07
CA GLY A 911 -11.81 -14.11 23.12
C GLY A 911 -12.42 -13.29 21.98
N ALA A 912 -11.96 -12.06 21.72
CA ALA A 912 -12.38 -11.31 20.53
C ALA A 912 -11.60 -11.79 19.31
N LEU A 913 -12.34 -12.18 18.27
CA LEU A 913 -11.82 -12.82 17.06
C LEU A 913 -11.81 -11.83 15.89
N ARG A 914 -10.71 -11.80 15.14
CA ARG A 914 -10.53 -10.94 13.97
C ARG A 914 -9.95 -11.70 12.79
N HIS A 915 -10.36 -11.30 11.60
CA HIS A 915 -9.90 -11.90 10.35
C HIS A 915 -9.15 -10.89 9.47
N TYR A 916 -8.29 -11.42 8.61
CA TYR A 916 -7.73 -10.68 7.48
C TYR A 916 -7.91 -11.47 6.17
N PRO A 917 -8.66 -10.96 5.17
CA PRO A 917 -9.46 -9.73 5.22
C PRO A 917 -10.56 -9.75 6.29
N ARG A 918 -11.07 -8.56 6.67
CA ARG A 918 -12.00 -8.38 7.81
C ARG A 918 -13.26 -9.23 7.73
N ASP A 919 -13.77 -9.45 6.52
CA ASP A 919 -14.99 -10.20 6.23
C ASP A 919 -14.71 -11.62 5.71
N ALA A 920 -13.53 -12.17 5.97
CA ALA A 920 -13.26 -13.57 5.68
C ALA A 920 -14.25 -14.50 6.44
N PRO A 921 -14.68 -15.62 5.84
CA PRO A 921 -14.19 -16.20 4.59
C PRO A 921 -14.89 -15.69 3.31
N ASP A 922 -15.74 -14.66 3.37
CA ASP A 922 -16.42 -14.14 2.17
C ASP A 922 -15.40 -13.53 1.20
N HIS A 923 -14.43 -12.76 1.72
CA HIS A 923 -13.22 -12.40 0.99
C HIS A 923 -11.98 -13.10 1.54
N THR A 924 -11.07 -13.46 0.64
CA THR A 924 -9.84 -14.20 0.94
C THR A 924 -8.70 -13.69 0.07
N LEU A 925 -7.48 -13.97 0.50
CA LEU A 925 -6.24 -13.77 -0.26
C LEU A 925 -6.04 -14.95 -1.21
N LEU A 926 -5.31 -14.73 -2.30
CA LEU A 926 -5.17 -15.70 -3.37
C LEU A 926 -3.73 -15.77 -3.87
N LEU A 927 -3.21 -17.00 -4.02
CA LEU A 927 -1.96 -17.27 -4.72
C LEU A 927 -2.15 -18.37 -5.77
N GLN A 928 -1.14 -18.51 -6.64
CA GLN A 928 -1.08 -19.60 -7.61
C GLN A 928 0.32 -20.20 -7.68
N ALA A 929 0.43 -21.51 -7.47
CA ALA A 929 1.66 -22.25 -7.70
C ALA A 929 1.94 -22.35 -9.20
N ALA A 930 2.80 -21.50 -9.76
CA ALA A 930 3.08 -21.44 -11.18
C ALA A 930 4.57 -21.35 -11.53
N GLY A 931 5.45 -21.26 -10.52
CA GLY A 931 6.88 -21.00 -10.67
C GLY A 931 7.21 -19.67 -11.36
N LEU A 932 8.49 -19.44 -11.64
CA LEU A 932 8.95 -18.29 -12.42
C LEU A 932 8.61 -18.44 -13.91
N VAL A 933 8.33 -17.33 -14.58
CA VAL A 933 8.17 -17.28 -16.04
C VAL A 933 9.39 -16.62 -16.66
N ASN A 934 10.09 -17.36 -17.52
CA ASN A 934 11.18 -16.80 -18.32
C ASN A 934 10.61 -16.15 -19.60
N THR A 935 10.74 -14.83 -19.72
CA THR A 935 10.26 -14.07 -20.88
C THR A 935 11.06 -12.78 -21.10
N ASN A 936 11.12 -12.32 -22.35
CA ASN A 936 11.84 -11.11 -22.74
C ASN A 936 10.96 -9.84 -22.73
N VAL A 937 9.72 -9.95 -22.24
CA VAL A 937 8.77 -8.85 -22.05
C VAL A 937 8.15 -8.99 -20.67
N ASP A 938 7.70 -7.90 -20.05
CA ASP A 938 7.26 -7.96 -18.66
C ASP A 938 6.08 -8.92 -18.49
N ALA A 939 6.06 -9.67 -17.40
CA ALA A 939 5.03 -10.67 -17.15
C ALA A 939 4.03 -10.17 -16.11
N SER A 940 2.75 -10.29 -16.42
CA SER A 940 1.67 -10.04 -15.44
C SER A 940 0.86 -11.31 -15.22
N ARG A 941 0.42 -11.55 -14.00
CA ARG A 941 -0.53 -12.62 -13.65
C ARG A 941 -1.77 -12.01 -13.04
N VAL A 942 -2.93 -12.30 -13.62
CA VAL A 942 -4.24 -12.02 -13.03
C VAL A 942 -4.79 -13.34 -12.54
N ILE A 943 -5.09 -13.43 -11.25
CA ILE A 943 -5.51 -14.65 -10.58
C ILE A 943 -6.90 -14.41 -9.99
N LEU A 944 -7.86 -15.29 -10.31
CA LEU A 944 -9.19 -15.38 -9.74
C LEU A 944 -9.46 -16.82 -9.30
N ASP A 945 -10.19 -17.03 -8.21
CA ASP A 945 -10.67 -18.36 -7.84
C ASP A 945 -11.67 -18.92 -8.87
N ASP A 946 -12.02 -20.21 -8.75
CA ASP A 946 -12.86 -20.90 -9.72
C ASP A 946 -14.30 -20.36 -9.80
N ALA A 947 -14.88 -19.89 -8.69
CA ALA A 947 -16.24 -19.33 -8.72
C ALA A 947 -16.24 -17.95 -9.35
N LYS A 948 -15.30 -17.07 -8.98
CA LYS A 948 -15.18 -15.74 -9.58
C LYS A 948 -14.81 -15.80 -11.05
N THR A 949 -14.00 -16.78 -11.45
CA THR A 949 -13.72 -17.05 -12.87
C THR A 949 -15.00 -17.43 -13.63
N SER A 950 -15.82 -18.30 -13.03
CA SER A 950 -17.10 -18.72 -13.60
C SER A 950 -18.08 -17.53 -13.69
N GLU A 951 -18.22 -16.77 -12.61
CA GLU A 951 -19.07 -15.58 -12.54
C GLU A 951 -18.67 -14.52 -13.56
N LEU A 952 -17.37 -14.23 -13.68
CA LEU A 952 -16.86 -13.26 -14.66
C LEU A 952 -17.36 -13.58 -16.08
N SER A 953 -17.44 -14.88 -16.42
CA SER A 953 -17.84 -15.36 -17.74
C SER A 953 -19.36 -15.51 -17.94
N SER A 954 -20.13 -15.70 -16.86
CA SER A 954 -21.57 -15.99 -16.92
C SER A 954 -22.46 -14.79 -16.58
N ARG A 955 -21.96 -13.83 -15.79
CA ARG A 955 -22.68 -12.59 -15.45
C ARG A 955 -22.87 -11.71 -16.68
N MET A 956 -23.69 -10.67 -16.54
CA MET A 956 -23.84 -9.67 -17.60
C MET A 956 -22.49 -9.05 -17.94
N LEU A 957 -22.04 -9.24 -19.17
CA LEU A 957 -20.66 -8.98 -19.59
C LEU A 957 -20.28 -7.49 -19.56
N HIS A 958 -21.28 -6.62 -19.50
CA HIS A 958 -21.14 -5.17 -19.36
C HIS A 958 -21.15 -4.68 -17.90
N SER A 959 -21.27 -5.60 -16.94
CA SER A 959 -21.15 -5.28 -15.53
C SER A 959 -19.81 -4.59 -15.26
N ASN A 960 -19.90 -3.46 -14.56
CA ASN A 960 -18.76 -2.73 -14.02
C ASN A 960 -18.45 -3.13 -12.57
N ASP A 961 -19.24 -4.02 -11.97
CA ASP A 961 -18.97 -4.61 -10.65
C ASP A 961 -17.64 -5.38 -10.68
N LEU A 962 -16.86 -5.28 -9.61
CA LEU A 962 -15.51 -5.83 -9.53
C LEU A 962 -15.55 -7.21 -8.87
N LEU A 963 -14.73 -8.13 -9.35
CA LEU A 963 -14.51 -9.42 -8.72
C LEU A 963 -13.11 -9.47 -8.13
N ASP A 964 -13.03 -9.88 -6.87
CA ASP A 964 -11.77 -9.95 -6.14
C ASP A 964 -10.80 -11.00 -6.68
N GLY A 965 -9.53 -10.62 -6.77
CA GLY A 965 -8.45 -11.49 -7.22
C GLY A 965 -7.10 -11.12 -6.63
N ALA A 966 -6.05 -11.68 -7.23
CA ALA A 966 -4.66 -11.28 -6.99
C ALA A 966 -3.97 -10.89 -8.30
N PHE A 967 -2.99 -9.99 -8.19
CA PHE A 967 -2.14 -9.56 -9.28
C PHE A 967 -0.67 -9.72 -8.93
N VAL A 968 0.12 -10.28 -9.85
CA VAL A 968 1.58 -10.39 -9.73
C VAL A 968 2.20 -9.76 -10.97
N PHE A 969 3.22 -8.94 -10.79
CA PHE A 969 4.00 -8.36 -11.89
C PHE A 969 5.47 -8.74 -11.73
N ASN A 970 6.07 -9.26 -12.80
CA ASN A 970 7.47 -9.70 -12.88
C ASN A 970 7.96 -10.66 -11.78
N ASN A 971 7.03 -11.21 -10.99
CA ASN A 971 7.30 -12.02 -9.81
C ASN A 971 7.92 -11.25 -8.62
N ASP A 972 7.77 -9.93 -8.60
CA ASP A 972 8.36 -9.06 -7.58
C ASP A 972 7.50 -9.08 -6.30
N GLU A 973 6.16 -8.95 -6.44
CA GLU A 973 5.23 -8.95 -5.31
C GLU A 973 3.85 -9.50 -5.72
N ALA A 974 3.12 -10.11 -4.77
CA ALA A 974 1.71 -10.44 -4.88
C ALA A 974 0.81 -9.35 -4.26
N MET A 975 -0.04 -8.75 -5.08
CA MET A 975 -1.04 -7.76 -4.66
C MET A 975 -2.40 -8.46 -4.52
N TYR A 976 -2.95 -8.53 -3.30
CA TYR A 976 -4.22 -9.22 -3.02
C TYR A 976 -5.44 -8.30 -3.11
N ASN A 977 -6.62 -8.92 -3.12
CA ASN A 977 -7.93 -8.26 -3.21
C ASN A 977 -7.98 -7.19 -4.31
N VAL A 978 -7.33 -7.43 -5.45
CA VAL A 978 -7.47 -6.53 -6.60
C VAL A 978 -8.84 -6.74 -7.25
N GLY A 979 -9.47 -5.66 -7.69
CA GLY A 979 -10.74 -5.72 -8.40
C GLY A 979 -10.58 -6.01 -9.89
N VAL A 980 -11.12 -7.12 -10.37
CA VAL A 980 -11.03 -7.58 -11.76
C VAL A 980 -12.39 -7.57 -12.45
N ARG A 981 -12.45 -7.09 -13.69
CA ARG A 981 -13.63 -7.21 -14.55
C ARG A 981 -13.30 -7.16 -16.02
N TYR A 982 -14.23 -7.58 -16.88
CA TYR A 982 -14.13 -7.30 -18.30
C TYR A 982 -14.22 -5.80 -18.59
N ARG A 983 -13.45 -5.38 -19.59
CA ARG A 983 -13.42 -4.00 -20.08
C ARG A 983 -13.45 -3.93 -21.61
N GLY A 984 -13.71 -2.74 -22.13
CA GLY A 984 -13.65 -2.42 -23.55
C GLY A 984 -15.00 -2.51 -24.25
N SER A 985 -14.94 -2.45 -25.57
CA SER A 985 -16.09 -2.39 -26.48
C SER A 985 -17.08 -3.57 -26.29
N PRO A 986 -18.41 -3.32 -26.36
CA PRO A 986 -19.43 -4.37 -26.36
C PRO A 986 -19.24 -5.47 -27.41
N TRP A 987 -18.67 -5.12 -28.56
CA TRP A 987 -18.38 -6.05 -29.65
C TRP A 987 -17.21 -7.00 -29.33
N GLY A 988 -16.59 -6.87 -28.15
CA GLY A 988 -15.44 -7.65 -27.73
C GLY A 988 -15.67 -8.55 -26.51
N ARG A 989 -16.89 -8.64 -25.97
CA ARG A 989 -17.18 -9.38 -24.73
C ARG A 989 -18.17 -10.56 -24.98
N PRO A 990 -17.94 -11.77 -24.42
CA PRO A 990 -16.68 -12.28 -23.91
C PRO A 990 -15.89 -12.80 -25.13
N GLY A 991 -14.67 -12.34 -25.36
CA GLY A 991 -13.94 -12.90 -26.51
C GLY A 991 -12.65 -12.20 -26.88
N ARG A 992 -12.46 -10.95 -26.48
CA ARG A 992 -11.18 -10.26 -26.64
C ARG A 992 -10.32 -10.27 -25.38
N ASN A 993 -10.75 -10.94 -24.30
CA ASN A 993 -10.01 -11.07 -23.04
C ASN A 993 -9.39 -9.72 -22.61
N ASN A 994 -10.22 -8.70 -22.39
CA ASN A 994 -9.76 -7.38 -21.98
C ASN A 994 -10.21 -7.15 -20.54
N TYR A 995 -9.29 -6.77 -19.67
CA TYR A 995 -9.52 -6.68 -18.24
C TYR A 995 -9.24 -5.27 -17.71
N ARG A 996 -10.03 -4.84 -16.74
CA ARG A 996 -9.67 -3.81 -15.76
C ARG A 996 -9.11 -4.54 -14.55
N VAL A 997 -7.98 -4.09 -14.03
CA VAL A 997 -7.47 -4.47 -12.72
C VAL A 997 -7.41 -3.19 -11.89
N SER A 998 -8.05 -3.18 -10.73
CA SER A 998 -8.08 -2.05 -9.80
C SER A 998 -7.39 -2.48 -8.51
N PHE A 999 -6.48 -1.65 -8.02
CA PHE A 999 -5.64 -1.91 -6.85
C PHE A 999 -6.20 -1.21 -5.62
N GLN A 1000 -5.76 -1.67 -4.45
CA GLN A 1000 -6.06 -1.02 -3.17
C GLN A 1000 -5.35 0.34 -3.11
N LYS A 1001 -5.95 1.37 -2.49
CA LYS A 1001 -5.38 2.73 -2.46
C LYS A 1001 -4.14 2.84 -1.58
N ASP A 1002 -4.05 1.99 -0.58
CA ASP A 1002 -2.90 1.80 0.30
C ASP A 1002 -1.92 0.73 -0.22
N LYS A 1003 -2.17 0.17 -1.41
CA LYS A 1003 -1.25 -0.72 -2.13
C LYS A 1003 -1.38 -0.54 -3.65
N VAL A 1004 -0.85 0.58 -4.13
CA VAL A 1004 -0.88 1.00 -5.54
C VAL A 1004 0.14 0.27 -6.41
N PHE A 1005 -0.16 0.13 -7.71
CA PHE A 1005 0.72 -0.52 -8.68
C PHE A 1005 1.66 0.51 -9.33
N HIS A 1006 2.97 0.25 -9.29
CA HIS A 1006 4.06 1.01 -9.95
C HIS A 1006 3.77 2.52 -10.08
N ARG A 1007 4.37 3.34 -9.20
CA ARG A 1007 4.31 4.81 -9.29
C ARG A 1007 2.88 5.35 -9.07
N GLY A 1008 2.18 4.88 -8.04
CA GLY A 1008 0.91 5.49 -7.62
C GLY A 1008 -0.36 5.00 -8.31
N ARG A 1009 -0.30 4.08 -9.28
CA ARG A 1009 -1.49 3.74 -10.09
C ARG A 1009 -2.48 2.89 -9.31
N THR A 1010 -3.70 3.41 -9.24
CA THR A 1010 -4.83 2.72 -8.57
C THR A 1010 -5.58 1.77 -9.50
N ALA A 1011 -5.31 1.82 -10.81
CA ALA A 1011 -5.86 0.85 -11.75
C ALA A 1011 -5.17 0.83 -13.13
N ILE A 1012 -5.19 -0.33 -13.77
CA ILE A 1012 -4.67 -0.57 -15.12
C ILE A 1012 -5.71 -1.25 -16.02
N ASN A 1013 -5.50 -1.13 -17.33
CA ASN A 1013 -6.29 -1.87 -18.32
C ASN A 1013 -5.39 -2.81 -19.10
N LEU A 1014 -5.77 -4.07 -19.20
CA LEU A 1014 -5.09 -5.11 -19.97
C LEU A 1014 -5.94 -5.42 -21.20
N THR A 1015 -5.39 -5.30 -22.41
CA THR A 1015 -6.09 -5.72 -23.63
C THR A 1015 -5.22 -6.53 -24.58
N SER A 1016 -5.77 -7.66 -25.04
CA SER A 1016 -5.13 -8.51 -26.05
C SER A 1016 -4.96 -7.80 -27.40
N ARG A 1017 -5.87 -6.90 -27.76
CA ARG A 1017 -5.74 -6.04 -28.96
C ARG A 1017 -4.72 -4.94 -28.78
N GLY A 1018 -4.44 -4.56 -27.53
CA GLY A 1018 -3.32 -3.70 -27.23
C GLY A 1018 -1.99 -4.30 -27.70
N ALA A 1019 -1.88 -5.62 -27.89
CA ALA A 1019 -0.70 -6.20 -28.53
C ALA A 1019 -0.56 -5.85 -30.03
N ASN A 1020 -1.54 -5.18 -30.63
CA ASN A 1020 -1.42 -4.65 -31.99
C ASN A 1020 -0.46 -3.44 -31.99
N PRO A 1021 0.63 -3.49 -32.77
CA PRO A 1021 1.60 -2.40 -32.82
C PRO A 1021 0.99 -1.07 -33.29
N ASN A 1022 -0.12 -1.07 -34.04
CA ASN A 1022 -0.79 0.17 -34.46
C ASN A 1022 -1.37 0.95 -33.27
N GLU A 1023 -1.82 0.26 -32.22
CA GLU A 1023 -2.35 0.90 -31.02
C GLU A 1023 -1.21 1.56 -30.23
N GLY A 1024 -0.13 0.81 -29.97
CA GLY A 1024 1.07 1.37 -29.35
C GLY A 1024 1.67 2.54 -30.14
N ALA A 1025 1.73 2.43 -31.47
CA ALA A 1025 2.18 3.51 -32.35
C ALA A 1025 1.27 4.75 -32.27
N ALA A 1026 -0.04 4.60 -32.03
CA ALA A 1026 -0.93 5.74 -31.86
C ALA A 1026 -0.62 6.55 -30.60
N TYR A 1027 -0.48 5.88 -29.45
CA TYR A 1027 -0.07 6.54 -28.20
C TYR A 1027 1.34 7.14 -28.34
N PHE A 1028 2.23 6.44 -29.03
CA PHE A 1028 3.54 6.97 -29.38
C PHE A 1028 3.46 8.29 -30.13
N LEU A 1029 2.72 8.31 -31.24
CA LEU A 1029 2.59 9.48 -32.07
C LEU A 1029 1.88 10.63 -31.35
N VAL A 1030 0.89 10.36 -30.48
CA VAL A 1030 0.25 11.42 -29.67
C VAL A 1030 1.28 12.06 -28.74
N GLY A 1031 2.01 11.27 -27.96
CA GLY A 1031 3.06 11.79 -27.07
C GLY A 1031 4.13 12.56 -27.84
N ARG A 1032 4.58 12.03 -28.99
CA ARG A 1032 5.57 12.70 -29.86
C ARG A 1032 5.04 13.93 -30.57
N ASN A 1033 3.72 14.08 -30.68
CA ASN A 1033 3.10 15.27 -31.24
C ASN A 1033 2.91 16.39 -30.20
N GLY A 1034 3.43 16.21 -28.98
CA GLY A 1034 3.58 17.26 -27.98
C GLY A 1034 4.81 18.14 -28.23
N SER A 1035 4.93 19.19 -27.42
CA SER A 1035 6.14 20.00 -27.28
C SER A 1035 6.28 20.46 -25.84
N GLU A 1036 7.44 20.92 -25.44
CA GLU A 1036 7.68 21.43 -24.07
C GLU A 1036 6.69 22.53 -23.66
N ALA A 1037 6.39 23.48 -24.55
CA ALA A 1037 5.42 24.54 -24.27
C ALA A 1037 3.94 24.07 -24.26
N LYS A 1038 3.66 22.95 -24.93
CA LYS A 1038 2.32 22.39 -25.13
C LYS A 1038 2.43 20.86 -25.16
N PRO A 1039 2.57 20.21 -24.00
CA PRO A 1039 2.63 18.75 -23.92
C PRO A 1039 1.33 18.14 -24.43
N ALA A 1040 1.40 16.93 -25.02
CA ALA A 1040 0.23 16.23 -25.53
C ALA A 1040 -0.18 15.13 -24.56
N PRO A 1041 -1.37 15.21 -23.93
CA PRO A 1041 -1.83 14.21 -22.97
C PRO A 1041 -1.92 12.82 -23.59
N THR A 1042 -1.15 11.87 -23.06
CA THR A 1042 -1.12 10.47 -23.50
C THR A 1042 -1.10 9.54 -22.30
N ALA A 1043 -1.82 8.42 -22.40
CA ALA A 1043 -1.80 7.40 -21.36
C ALA A 1043 -0.53 6.55 -21.47
N ASP A 1044 0.00 6.09 -20.35
CA ASP A 1044 1.14 5.16 -20.38
C ASP A 1044 0.73 3.82 -20.99
N TYR A 1045 1.65 3.20 -21.73
CA TYR A 1045 1.39 1.97 -22.48
C TYR A 1045 2.60 1.03 -22.49
N PHE A 1046 2.37 -0.24 -22.20
CA PHE A 1046 3.39 -1.29 -22.13
C PHE A 1046 2.93 -2.56 -22.84
N PHE A 1047 3.86 -3.27 -23.48
CA PHE A 1047 3.63 -4.65 -23.88
C PHE A 1047 3.97 -5.57 -22.72
N VAL A 1048 3.03 -6.44 -22.36
CA VAL A 1048 3.21 -7.44 -21.31
C VAL A 1048 2.80 -8.83 -21.78
N ARG A 1049 3.43 -9.85 -21.24
CA ARG A 1049 2.96 -11.24 -21.29
C ARG A 1049 2.00 -11.45 -20.13
N ASN A 1050 0.71 -11.40 -20.42
CA ASN A 1050 -0.31 -11.61 -19.41
C ASN A 1050 -0.70 -13.09 -19.31
N TYR A 1051 -0.74 -13.60 -18.09
CA TYR A 1051 -1.22 -14.92 -17.70
C TYR A 1051 -2.51 -14.73 -16.90
N PHE A 1052 -3.62 -15.29 -17.39
CA PHE A 1052 -4.87 -15.29 -16.64
C PHE A 1052 -5.07 -16.68 -16.04
N ASN A 1053 -5.12 -16.80 -14.71
CA ASN A 1053 -5.19 -18.08 -13.98
C ASN A 1053 -4.14 -19.11 -14.43
N GLY A 1054 -2.92 -18.68 -14.76
CA GLY A 1054 -1.84 -19.57 -15.17
C GLY A 1054 -2.01 -20.22 -16.56
N SER A 1055 -3.02 -19.78 -17.34
CA SER A 1055 -3.16 -20.17 -18.75
C SER A 1055 -1.98 -19.68 -19.59
N GLY A 1056 -1.69 -20.36 -20.71
CA GLY A 1056 -0.56 -20.06 -21.59
C GLY A 1056 -0.53 -18.57 -21.93
N GLY A 1057 0.48 -17.87 -21.41
CA GLY A 1057 0.56 -16.41 -21.46
C GLY A 1057 0.29 -15.89 -22.86
N SER A 1058 -0.30 -14.70 -22.96
CA SER A 1058 -0.61 -14.05 -24.22
C SER A 1058 -0.09 -12.63 -24.21
N SER A 1059 0.21 -12.08 -25.37
CA SER A 1059 0.68 -10.69 -25.47
C SER A 1059 -0.49 -9.73 -25.28
N TYR A 1060 -0.30 -8.74 -24.43
CA TYR A 1060 -1.28 -7.71 -24.08
C TYR A 1060 -0.63 -6.34 -24.16
N GLY A 1061 -1.44 -5.32 -24.41
CA GLY A 1061 -1.10 -3.97 -23.98
C GLY A 1061 -1.63 -3.74 -22.56
N LEU A 1062 -0.78 -3.21 -21.69
CA LEU A 1062 -1.13 -2.65 -20.39
C LEU A 1062 -1.21 -1.12 -20.54
N PHE A 1063 -2.33 -0.53 -20.12
CA PHE A 1063 -2.63 0.88 -20.29
C PHE A 1063 -2.90 1.53 -18.94
N GLN A 1064 -2.35 2.72 -18.73
CA GLN A 1064 -2.80 3.62 -17.68
C GLN A 1064 -4.29 3.92 -17.86
N SER A 1065 -4.95 4.13 -16.75
CA SER A 1065 -6.34 4.56 -16.71
C SER A 1065 -6.43 6.08 -16.85
N VAL A 1066 -7.47 6.59 -17.51
CA VAL A 1066 -7.77 8.03 -17.49
C VAL A 1066 -8.60 8.28 -16.24
N ASP A 1067 -7.91 8.55 -15.13
CA ASP A 1067 -8.44 8.84 -13.79
C ASP A 1067 -7.63 9.97 -13.14
N ARG A 1068 -7.79 10.18 -11.82
CA ARG A 1068 -7.16 11.29 -11.08
C ARG A 1068 -5.63 11.33 -11.26
N ASP A 1069 -4.96 10.18 -11.22
CA ASP A 1069 -3.50 10.09 -11.42
C ASP A 1069 -3.09 10.59 -12.81
N TYR A 1070 -3.81 10.15 -13.86
CA TYR A 1070 -3.61 10.67 -15.21
C TYR A 1070 -3.86 12.18 -15.28
N MET A 1071 -4.92 12.66 -14.65
CA MET A 1071 -5.26 14.08 -14.68
C MET A 1071 -4.22 14.93 -13.96
N GLN A 1072 -3.77 14.51 -12.78
CA GLN A 1072 -2.72 15.20 -12.03
C GLN A 1072 -1.39 15.24 -12.80
N LYS A 1073 -1.01 14.14 -13.48
CA LYS A 1073 0.20 14.09 -14.33
C LYS A 1073 0.21 15.18 -15.41
N TRP A 1074 -0.94 15.44 -16.03
CA TRP A 1074 -1.01 16.34 -17.19
C TRP A 1074 -1.47 17.77 -16.85
N TYR A 1075 -2.20 17.95 -15.75
CA TYR A 1075 -2.86 19.21 -15.40
C TYR A 1075 -2.57 19.72 -13.98
N GLY A 1076 -1.78 18.97 -13.18
CA GLY A 1076 -1.39 19.36 -11.82
C GLY A 1076 -2.59 19.45 -10.87
N GLU A 1077 -2.55 20.43 -9.95
CA GLU A 1077 -3.64 20.74 -9.00
C GLU A 1077 -4.95 21.12 -9.71
N GLY A 1078 -4.89 21.59 -10.96
CA GLY A 1078 -6.07 21.83 -11.79
C GLY A 1078 -6.68 20.57 -12.40
N GLY A 1079 -6.18 19.36 -12.08
CA GLY A 1079 -6.61 18.09 -12.68
C GLY A 1079 -7.90 17.49 -12.11
N ASP A 1080 -8.47 18.06 -11.05
CA ASP A 1080 -9.66 17.52 -10.38
C ASP A 1080 -10.99 17.95 -11.05
N GLY A 1081 -10.95 18.37 -12.31
CA GLY A 1081 -12.15 18.67 -13.11
C GLY A 1081 -12.92 17.41 -13.57
N PRO A 1082 -14.21 17.51 -13.92
CA PRO A 1082 -14.94 16.38 -14.50
C PRO A 1082 -14.34 15.93 -15.84
N VAL A 1083 -14.36 14.61 -16.05
CA VAL A 1083 -13.91 14.01 -17.32
C VAL A 1083 -15.07 13.28 -17.97
N LEU A 1084 -15.39 13.62 -19.22
CA LEU A 1084 -16.40 12.95 -20.04
C LEU A 1084 -15.75 11.99 -21.03
N LYS A 1085 -16.21 10.74 -21.04
CA LYS A 1085 -15.86 9.74 -22.05
C LYS A 1085 -16.94 9.67 -23.12
N ALA A 1086 -16.56 9.93 -24.38
CA ALA A 1086 -17.41 9.69 -25.53
C ALA A 1086 -17.55 8.18 -25.78
N ASN A 1087 -18.75 7.64 -25.57
CA ASN A 1087 -19.05 6.22 -25.68
C ASN A 1087 -20.13 5.92 -26.72
N GLY A 1088 -20.84 6.94 -27.18
CA GLY A 1088 -22.04 6.76 -27.99
C GLY A 1088 -23.14 6.04 -27.20
N ARG A 1089 -24.32 6.00 -27.80
CA ARG A 1089 -25.54 5.45 -27.22
C ARG A 1089 -25.70 4.00 -27.62
N LEU A 1090 -25.81 3.11 -26.63
CA LEU A 1090 -25.91 1.67 -26.80
C LEU A 1090 -27.16 1.13 -26.10
N ASN A 1091 -27.85 0.22 -26.77
CA ASN A 1091 -29.03 -0.44 -26.20
C ASN A 1091 -28.71 -1.89 -25.90
N PHE A 1092 -29.29 -2.40 -24.82
CA PHE A 1092 -29.13 -3.77 -24.39
C PHE A 1092 -30.52 -4.37 -24.16
N ASN A 1093 -30.71 -5.62 -24.58
CA ASN A 1093 -31.87 -6.38 -24.16
C ASN A 1093 -31.65 -6.96 -22.75
N ASP A 1094 -32.69 -7.57 -22.21
CA ASP A 1094 -32.77 -8.25 -20.92
C ASP A 1094 -31.65 -9.29 -20.69
N GLY A 1095 -31.14 -9.88 -21.76
CA GLY A 1095 -30.03 -10.82 -21.73
C GLY A 1095 -28.64 -10.16 -21.73
N GLY A 1096 -28.57 -8.84 -21.57
CA GLY A 1096 -27.33 -8.05 -21.64
C GLY A 1096 -26.70 -7.99 -23.03
N SER A 1097 -27.45 -8.35 -24.09
CA SER A 1097 -26.96 -8.33 -25.47
C SER A 1097 -27.33 -7.03 -26.17
N ARG A 1098 -26.37 -6.45 -26.90
CA ARG A 1098 -26.58 -5.19 -27.61
C ARG A 1098 -27.62 -5.32 -28.72
N THR A 1099 -28.59 -4.40 -28.78
CA THR A 1099 -29.65 -4.36 -29.80
C THR A 1099 -29.49 -3.22 -30.81
N ALA A 1100 -28.95 -2.07 -30.41
CA ALA A 1100 -28.77 -0.89 -31.29
C ALA A 1100 -27.58 0.00 -30.85
N TRP A 1101 -27.16 0.92 -31.73
CA TRP A 1101 -26.05 1.85 -31.47
C TRP A 1101 -26.13 3.13 -32.32
N ASP A 1102 -25.92 4.28 -31.68
CA ASP A 1102 -25.73 5.61 -32.29
C ASP A 1102 -24.47 6.30 -31.73
N GLY A 1103 -23.65 6.94 -32.57
CA GLY A 1103 -22.40 7.58 -32.16
C GLY A 1103 -22.59 8.91 -31.42
N ALA A 1104 -21.67 9.28 -30.53
CA ALA A 1104 -21.62 10.61 -29.93
C ALA A 1104 -21.27 11.69 -30.98
N SER A 1105 -21.68 12.95 -30.76
CA SER A 1105 -21.39 14.05 -31.69
C SER A 1105 -21.44 15.43 -31.04
N TYR A 1106 -20.92 16.44 -31.73
CA TYR A 1106 -21.02 17.85 -31.32
C TYR A 1106 -22.37 18.51 -31.59
N VAL A 1107 -23.40 17.75 -31.97
CA VAL A 1107 -24.74 18.32 -32.15
C VAL A 1107 -25.26 18.83 -30.80
N HIS A 1108 -25.74 20.07 -30.77
CA HIS A 1108 -26.35 20.65 -29.59
C HIS A 1108 -27.77 20.11 -29.43
N MET A 1109 -28.03 19.39 -28.34
CA MET A 1109 -29.30 18.69 -28.09
C MET A 1109 -30.17 19.44 -27.07
N GLY A 1110 -30.01 20.75 -26.96
CA GLY A 1110 -30.67 21.60 -25.96
C GLY A 1110 -29.93 21.59 -24.61
N ASP A 1111 -30.55 22.21 -23.61
CA ASP A 1111 -29.91 22.46 -22.31
C ASP A 1111 -30.28 21.40 -21.23
N GLU A 1112 -30.94 20.31 -21.65
CA GLU A 1112 -31.31 19.21 -20.76
C GLU A 1112 -30.23 18.12 -20.74
N THR A 1113 -29.65 17.86 -19.57
CA THR A 1113 -28.53 16.91 -19.37
C THR A 1113 -28.85 15.49 -19.81
N GLU A 1114 -30.10 15.05 -19.64
CA GLU A 1114 -30.51 13.68 -19.98
C GLU A 1114 -30.48 13.42 -21.50
N ASN A 1115 -30.45 14.46 -22.33
CA ASN A 1115 -30.24 14.31 -23.77
C ASN A 1115 -28.82 13.81 -24.10
N TYR A 1116 -27.86 14.00 -23.19
CA TYR A 1116 -26.45 13.68 -23.39
C TYR A 1116 -25.98 12.42 -22.65
N ARG A 1117 -26.61 12.04 -21.53
CA ARG A 1117 -26.17 10.94 -20.62
C ARG A 1117 -26.09 9.56 -21.26
N GLY A 1118 -26.78 9.34 -22.37
CA GLY A 1118 -26.65 8.12 -23.17
C GLY A 1118 -25.42 8.08 -24.10
N TYR A 1119 -24.85 9.24 -24.46
CA TYR A 1119 -23.74 9.34 -25.42
C TYR A 1119 -22.38 9.55 -24.76
N TYR A 1120 -22.38 10.17 -23.58
CA TYR A 1120 -21.18 10.51 -22.82
C TYR A 1120 -21.34 10.02 -21.39
N PHE A 1121 -20.25 9.52 -20.82
CA PHE A 1121 -20.22 9.10 -19.42
C PHE A 1121 -19.19 9.93 -18.68
N HIS A 1122 -19.55 10.48 -17.52
CA HIS A 1122 -18.53 10.96 -16.62
C HIS A 1122 -17.64 9.78 -16.18
N SER A 1123 -16.32 9.93 -16.33
CA SER A 1123 -15.31 9.01 -15.83
C SER A 1123 -14.69 9.49 -14.52
N MET A 1124 -14.89 10.75 -14.15
CA MET A 1124 -14.41 11.38 -12.91
C MET A 1124 -15.40 12.49 -12.49
N ASN A 1125 -15.54 12.70 -11.17
CA ASN A 1125 -16.36 13.74 -10.53
C ASN A 1125 -17.80 13.81 -11.04
N GLN A 1126 -18.51 12.68 -11.00
CA GLN A 1126 -19.84 12.52 -11.59
C GLN A 1126 -20.91 13.09 -10.66
N THR A 1127 -20.67 13.11 -9.34
CA THR A 1127 -21.58 13.68 -8.33
C THR A 1127 -21.83 15.18 -8.55
N ARG A 1128 -20.87 15.92 -9.13
CA ARG A 1128 -21.07 17.31 -9.58
C ARG A 1128 -22.19 17.39 -10.62
N ASP A 1129 -22.28 16.40 -11.51
CA ASP A 1129 -23.24 16.31 -12.62
C ASP A 1129 -23.42 17.64 -13.38
N ASP A 1130 -22.32 18.38 -13.55
CA ASP A 1130 -22.28 19.62 -14.31
C ASP A 1130 -21.92 19.31 -15.77
N TRP A 1131 -22.84 19.65 -16.67
CA TRP A 1131 -22.69 19.45 -18.10
C TRP A 1131 -22.58 20.78 -18.86
N MET A 1132 -22.70 21.92 -18.18
CA MET A 1132 -22.77 23.24 -18.82
C MET A 1132 -21.54 23.52 -19.70
N PRO A 1133 -20.30 23.26 -19.25
CA PRO A 1133 -19.11 23.45 -20.10
C PRO A 1133 -19.20 22.63 -21.40
N PHE A 1134 -19.64 21.38 -21.30
CA PHE A 1134 -19.80 20.50 -22.46
C PHE A 1134 -20.95 20.95 -23.38
N MET A 1135 -22.10 21.34 -22.82
CA MET A 1135 -23.23 21.85 -23.60
C MET A 1135 -22.85 23.14 -24.34
N ASN A 1136 -22.10 24.04 -23.70
CA ASN A 1136 -21.55 25.25 -24.34
C ASN A 1136 -20.61 24.89 -25.50
N LEU A 1137 -19.70 23.92 -25.31
CA LEU A 1137 -18.86 23.41 -26.39
C LEU A 1137 -19.70 22.90 -27.56
N THR A 1138 -20.74 22.09 -27.32
CA THR A 1138 -21.63 21.62 -28.40
C THR A 1138 -22.35 22.77 -29.11
N ARG A 1139 -22.73 23.83 -28.39
CA ARG A 1139 -23.39 25.00 -28.96
C ARG A 1139 -22.48 25.74 -29.95
N VAL A 1140 -21.20 25.89 -29.61
CA VAL A 1140 -20.19 26.52 -30.48
C VAL A 1140 -19.82 25.61 -31.65
N MET A 1141 -19.68 24.31 -31.42
CA MET A 1141 -19.27 23.33 -32.43
C MET A 1141 -20.38 22.97 -33.44
N ASP A 1142 -21.65 23.15 -33.09
CA ASP A 1142 -22.78 22.85 -33.98
C ASP A 1142 -23.04 23.98 -34.99
N ARG A 1143 -22.81 23.68 -36.27
CA ARG A 1143 -23.04 24.62 -37.39
C ARG A 1143 -24.49 25.07 -37.57
N GLN A 1144 -25.46 24.36 -36.99
CA GLN A 1144 -26.86 24.79 -37.03
C GLN A 1144 -27.14 25.94 -36.04
N VAL A 1145 -26.37 25.96 -34.95
CA VAL A 1145 -26.44 26.99 -33.91
C VAL A 1145 -25.44 28.12 -34.21
N THR A 1146 -24.16 27.80 -34.34
CA THR A 1146 -23.09 28.75 -34.68
C THR A 1146 -22.88 28.78 -36.19
N ARG A 1147 -23.51 29.75 -36.86
CA ARG A 1147 -23.69 29.74 -38.32
C ARG A 1147 -22.57 30.42 -39.12
N SER A 1148 -21.74 31.26 -38.49
CA SER A 1148 -20.66 31.99 -39.16
C SER A 1148 -19.28 31.59 -38.61
N VAL A 1149 -18.27 31.65 -39.48
CA VAL A 1149 -16.87 31.39 -39.10
C VAL A 1149 -16.38 32.44 -38.09
N ALA A 1150 -16.77 33.71 -38.26
CA ALA A 1150 -16.39 34.78 -37.35
C ALA A 1150 -16.91 34.54 -35.93
N ASP A 1151 -18.17 34.09 -35.79
CA ASP A 1151 -18.75 33.78 -34.47
C ASP A 1151 -18.05 32.57 -33.83
N PHE A 1152 -17.73 31.54 -34.61
CA PHE A 1152 -16.96 30.38 -34.14
C PHE A 1152 -15.57 30.77 -33.65
N ASP A 1153 -14.80 31.49 -34.47
CA ASP A 1153 -13.43 31.91 -34.16
C ASP A 1153 -13.37 32.83 -32.94
N SER A 1154 -14.40 33.67 -32.74
CA SER A 1154 -14.49 34.57 -31.58
C SER A 1154 -14.77 33.87 -30.24
N GLN A 1155 -15.25 32.62 -30.27
CA GLN A 1155 -15.69 31.90 -29.06
C GLN A 1155 -14.85 30.66 -28.76
N ILE A 1156 -14.36 29.95 -29.78
CA ILE A 1156 -13.75 28.62 -29.57
C ILE A 1156 -12.47 28.69 -28.73
N GLY A 1157 -11.69 29.75 -28.85
CA GLY A 1157 -10.45 29.95 -28.09
C GLY A 1157 -10.67 30.15 -26.60
N ASP A 1158 -11.85 30.63 -26.19
CA ASP A 1158 -12.23 30.83 -24.79
C ASP A 1158 -12.74 29.54 -24.12
N ILE A 1159 -13.11 28.53 -24.92
CA ILE A 1159 -13.80 27.31 -24.45
C ILE A 1159 -12.92 26.06 -24.62
N LEU A 1160 -11.93 26.10 -25.51
CA LEU A 1160 -11.12 24.94 -25.88
C LEU A 1160 -9.66 25.34 -26.14
N ASP A 1161 -8.71 24.56 -25.61
CA ASP A 1161 -7.32 24.61 -26.10
C ASP A 1161 -7.26 24.01 -27.52
N VAL A 1162 -7.44 24.88 -28.51
CA VAL A 1162 -7.52 24.51 -29.93
C VAL A 1162 -6.24 23.80 -30.39
N GLU A 1163 -5.07 24.19 -29.87
CA GLU A 1163 -3.81 23.59 -30.29
C GLU A 1163 -3.68 22.16 -29.74
N ALA A 1164 -3.87 21.96 -28.44
CA ALA A 1164 -3.84 20.63 -27.81
C ALA A 1164 -4.87 19.70 -28.47
N TRP A 1165 -6.05 20.23 -28.75
CA TRP A 1165 -7.12 19.53 -29.45
C TRP A 1165 -6.70 19.06 -30.85
N LEU A 1166 -6.16 19.96 -31.68
CA LEU A 1166 -5.70 19.64 -33.03
C LEU A 1166 -4.52 18.67 -33.05
N ARG A 1167 -3.64 18.71 -32.04
CA ARG A 1167 -2.51 17.76 -31.92
C ARG A 1167 -3.01 16.32 -31.70
N VAL A 1168 -4.03 16.11 -30.88
CA VAL A 1168 -4.62 14.77 -30.70
C VAL A 1168 -5.36 14.33 -31.96
N ILE A 1169 -6.12 15.23 -32.59
CA ILE A 1169 -6.89 14.92 -33.80
C ILE A 1169 -5.98 14.56 -34.98
N SER A 1170 -4.88 15.29 -35.20
CA SER A 1170 -4.00 15.05 -36.34
C SER A 1170 -3.45 13.63 -36.33
N VAL A 1171 -3.05 13.12 -35.15
CA VAL A 1171 -2.60 11.74 -34.99
C VAL A 1171 -3.75 10.76 -35.23
N ARG A 1172 -4.94 11.03 -34.71
CA ARG A 1172 -6.13 10.19 -34.95
C ARG A 1172 -6.49 10.10 -36.43
N VAL A 1173 -6.34 11.19 -37.19
CA VAL A 1173 -6.53 11.21 -38.66
C VAL A 1173 -5.44 10.39 -39.33
N LEU A 1174 -4.18 10.57 -38.93
CA LEU A 1174 -3.02 9.88 -39.50
C LEU A 1174 -3.12 8.36 -39.37
N ILE A 1175 -3.55 7.86 -38.21
CA ILE A 1175 -3.70 6.41 -37.96
C ILE A 1175 -4.99 5.82 -38.56
N GLY A 1176 -5.84 6.63 -39.18
CA GLY A 1176 -7.12 6.19 -39.74
C GLY A 1176 -8.14 5.79 -38.66
N GLY A 1177 -8.18 6.50 -37.53
CA GLY A 1177 -9.12 6.31 -36.43
C GLY A 1177 -10.56 6.70 -36.79
N TRP A 1178 -11.16 5.98 -37.75
CA TRP A 1178 -12.44 6.31 -38.38
C TRP A 1178 -13.64 6.33 -37.42
N ASP A 1179 -13.53 5.67 -36.25
CA ASP A 1179 -14.57 5.64 -35.22
C ASP A 1179 -14.35 6.65 -34.07
N ALA A 1180 -13.29 7.46 -34.13
CA ALA A 1180 -13.01 8.47 -33.12
C ALA A 1180 -14.06 9.60 -33.11
N PHE A 1181 -14.28 10.15 -31.92
CA PHE A 1181 -15.24 11.23 -31.63
C PHE A 1181 -14.99 12.46 -32.50
N SER A 1182 -13.72 12.72 -32.80
CA SER A 1182 -13.26 13.82 -33.65
C SER A 1182 -13.37 13.57 -35.16
N ILE A 1183 -13.60 12.34 -35.64
CA ILE A 1183 -13.39 11.97 -37.06
C ILE A 1183 -14.63 11.34 -37.74
N GLY A 1184 -15.70 11.03 -37.00
CA GLY A 1184 -17.03 10.94 -37.63
C GLY A 1184 -18.02 9.90 -37.13
N ASN A 1185 -17.65 9.04 -36.18
CA ASN A 1185 -18.49 7.96 -35.66
C ASN A 1185 -18.68 7.99 -34.13
N GLY A 1186 -18.11 8.98 -33.43
CA GLY A 1186 -18.60 9.33 -32.10
C GLY A 1186 -18.18 8.44 -30.94
N HIS A 1187 -16.98 7.84 -30.96
CA HIS A 1187 -16.46 6.95 -29.90
C HIS A 1187 -14.99 7.29 -29.55
N ASN A 1188 -14.34 6.56 -28.65
CA ASN A 1188 -12.87 6.59 -28.46
C ASN A 1188 -12.28 8.00 -28.17
N GLY A 1189 -12.90 8.78 -27.27
CA GLY A 1189 -12.38 10.08 -26.85
C GLY A 1189 -12.73 10.40 -25.39
N TYR A 1190 -11.89 11.20 -24.74
CA TYR A 1190 -12.14 11.83 -23.45
C TYR A 1190 -12.10 13.35 -23.61
N LEU A 1191 -12.89 14.04 -22.81
CA LEU A 1191 -12.94 15.50 -22.69
C LEU A 1191 -12.77 15.81 -21.21
N SER A 1192 -11.82 16.68 -20.87
CA SER A 1192 -11.69 17.25 -19.53
C SER A 1192 -11.98 18.75 -19.60
N TYR A 1193 -12.54 19.30 -18.53
CA TYR A 1193 -12.78 20.73 -18.38
C TYR A 1193 -12.66 21.09 -16.90
N ASN A 1194 -12.22 22.33 -16.66
CA ASN A 1194 -12.01 22.90 -15.33
C ASN A 1194 -13.08 23.93 -15.01
#